data_AF-A0A352DYI8-F1
#
_entry.id   AF-A0A352DYI8-F1
#
_cell.length_a   1.000
_cell.length_b   1.000
_cell.length_c   1.000
_cell.angle_alpha   90.00
_cell.angle_beta   90.00
_cell.angle_gamma   90.00
#
_symmetry.space_group_name_H-M   'P 1'
#
loop_
_entity.id
_entity.type
_entity.pdbx_description
1 polymer ?
#
loop_
_entity_poly.entity_id
_entity_poly.type
_entity_poly.pdbx_seq_one_letter_code
_entity_poly.pdbx_strand_id
1 'polypeptide(L)'
;MHRTSLVLESLESRLALAAVVTYTDIDGDIVTAKTSKGTSADLETALVRSGGANGQLLLVDFVTNPVFAGTTFALSAKKAGGGDGFVAVGEIRADVDLGAVSLQGDLGRISAGDVNVATPGVASLSVASLGRYGTSTGAPSLSSLVIGAVPTFAVKGDVVETQVVIQSGGIGKLSIGGSLIGGADDESGSFNAANGIASVTLKGNLVGGSGNASGRIMSSSGALGTVSVGNAILGGAGPESGTVFAAQQVQSVTIAGNIVGGSGDRSGSILVAAVSKIVSVGGSVIGGRGFTSGGVGAAGRLAAVRVAGDVRGGEGPSSGVIGAEGSLGTVSLRGSLLGGAGDRSGLVLSLGAIGSVTTGGAIVGGSGRNSGSVVAGFSGSPGDIASVTVGQSLIGGGGEASGQITAPVGSIATVTVKGSVVGGSGSGSTGAIVAGQNLGTVAINGNLVGGAGVGSGVVGGVARISTVGIKGSLIGGAGQTSGTVFAIGSIGTADIGRDVIGGQGIGSGGMRSTSGSIAKVSVGGSVLSGTADGSGSIGADQELQSVSIKKDVIGGGVMPLQIFAAGNADSNAIGRITVGGSVRNAVFLAGWEIEEASGLCSPVNGSGTIASISIRGTFDRSSISAGVQNALFPNFGNAADAVIAGPNFSSIGSVVIGSTVAGSGDATRHFGIVSRSIGAVKVNGKAVPIPAAGGFTPVGIAPNVDIHVLA
;
A
#
# COMPACT_ATOMS: atom_id res chain seq x y z
N MET A 1 91.32 -22.96 47.78
CA MET A 1 91.05 -22.02 46.66
C MET A 1 90.54 -22.85 45.49
N HIS A 2 89.22 -23.08 45.38
CA HIS A 2 88.57 -23.79 44.27
C HIS A 2 87.68 -22.77 43.53
N ARG A 3 88.02 -22.45 42.28
CA ARG A 3 87.19 -21.63 41.39
C ARG A 3 86.31 -22.56 40.56
N THR A 4 85.01 -22.50 40.82
CA THR A 4 83.95 -23.12 40.03
C THR A 4 83.78 -22.33 38.73
N SER A 5 83.90 -23.01 37.59
CA SER A 5 83.60 -22.44 36.27
C SER A 5 82.09 -22.24 36.15
N LEU A 6 81.63 -21.00 35.94
CA LEU A 6 80.26 -20.75 35.48
C LEU A 6 80.13 -21.29 34.06
N VAL A 7 79.26 -22.27 33.87
CA VAL A 7 78.74 -22.64 32.55
C VAL A 7 77.69 -21.60 32.21
N LEU A 8 77.95 -20.79 31.19
CA LEU A 8 76.96 -19.90 30.60
C LEU A 8 76.05 -20.77 29.72
N GLU A 9 74.83 -21.04 30.17
CA GLU A 9 73.82 -21.63 29.28
C GLU A 9 73.52 -20.64 28.15
N SER A 10 73.56 -21.15 26.91
CA SER A 10 73.08 -20.45 25.74
C SER A 10 71.61 -20.07 25.97
N LEU A 11 71.28 -18.77 25.97
CA LEU A 11 69.88 -18.34 25.90
C LEU A 11 69.20 -19.07 24.74
N GLU A 12 68.11 -19.77 25.00
CA GLU A 12 67.26 -20.33 23.96
C GLU A 12 66.99 -19.26 22.91
N SER A 13 67.18 -19.61 21.64
CA SER A 13 66.74 -18.79 20.52
C SER A 13 65.25 -18.51 20.71
N ARG A 14 64.91 -17.29 21.13
CA ARG A 14 63.55 -16.76 20.97
C ARG A 14 63.29 -16.75 19.46
N LEU A 15 62.68 -17.83 18.97
CA LEU A 15 62.06 -17.91 17.65
C LEU A 15 61.10 -16.73 17.57
N ALA A 16 61.54 -15.65 16.93
CA ALA A 16 60.68 -14.54 16.57
C ALA A 16 59.70 -15.08 15.53
N LEU A 17 58.59 -15.64 15.99
CA LEU A 17 57.54 -16.24 15.16
C LEU A 17 56.82 -15.21 14.28
N ALA A 18 57.20 -13.92 14.33
CA ALA A 18 56.63 -12.87 13.52
C ALA A 18 57.60 -12.43 12.42
N ALA A 19 57.22 -12.63 11.15
CA ALA A 19 57.96 -12.15 10.01
C ALA A 19 57.66 -10.67 9.74
N VAL A 20 58.66 -9.93 9.30
CA VAL A 20 58.51 -8.54 8.83
C VAL A 20 59.31 -8.36 7.54
N VAL A 21 58.67 -7.81 6.52
CA VAL A 21 59.28 -7.43 5.24
C VAL A 21 58.92 -5.98 4.95
N THR A 22 59.89 -5.21 4.44
CA THR A 22 59.67 -3.83 3.99
C THR A 22 60.13 -3.65 2.56
N TYR A 23 59.33 -2.95 1.74
CA TYR A 23 59.65 -2.65 0.35
C TYR A 23 59.09 -1.27 -0.05
N THR A 24 59.49 -0.77 -1.22
CA THR A 24 58.96 0.49 -1.77
C THR A 24 57.86 0.19 -2.80
N ASP A 25 56.67 0.77 -2.64
CA ASP A 25 55.59 0.64 -3.62
C ASP A 25 55.89 1.43 -4.90
N ILE A 26 55.07 1.25 -5.95
CA ILE A 26 55.32 1.85 -7.27
C ILE A 26 55.19 3.39 -7.24
N ASP A 27 54.44 3.93 -6.29
CA ASP A 27 54.25 5.37 -6.09
C ASP A 27 55.29 5.99 -5.12
N GLY A 28 56.16 5.16 -4.52
CA GLY A 28 57.22 5.57 -3.62
C GLY A 28 56.92 5.36 -2.13
N ASP A 29 55.75 4.84 -1.76
CA ASP A 29 55.42 4.56 -0.37
C ASP A 29 56.28 3.44 0.23
N ILE A 30 56.61 3.56 1.52
CA ILE A 30 57.32 2.49 2.24
C ILE A 30 56.28 1.56 2.85
N VAL A 31 56.17 0.35 2.30
CA VAL A 31 55.23 -0.67 2.74
C VAL A 31 55.91 -1.62 3.72
N THR A 32 55.22 -1.96 4.81
CA THR A 32 55.62 -2.96 5.79
C THR A 32 54.59 -4.08 5.82
N ALA A 33 55.00 -5.28 5.44
CA ALA A 33 54.24 -6.53 5.57
C ALA A 33 54.67 -7.28 6.83
N LYS A 34 53.70 -7.82 7.58
CA LYS A 34 53.96 -8.60 8.79
C LYS A 34 53.08 -9.84 8.85
N THR A 35 53.64 -10.96 9.28
CA THR A 35 52.89 -12.16 9.65
C THR A 35 53.22 -12.59 11.07
N SER A 36 52.31 -13.30 11.76
CA SER A 36 52.57 -13.88 13.10
C SER A 36 53.06 -15.33 13.06
N LYS A 37 53.27 -15.88 11.86
CA LYS A 37 53.90 -17.17 11.61
C LYS A 37 54.81 -17.05 10.37
N GLY A 38 55.77 -17.97 10.25
CA GLY A 38 56.79 -17.95 9.20
C GLY A 38 57.96 -17.01 9.53
N THR A 39 59.04 -17.16 8.77
CA THR A 39 60.21 -16.27 8.81
C THR A 39 60.06 -15.11 7.81
N SER A 40 60.87 -14.05 7.93
CA SER A 40 60.91 -12.97 6.92
C SER A 40 61.27 -13.48 5.51
N ALA A 41 62.05 -14.56 5.39
CA ALA A 41 62.36 -15.17 4.11
C ALA A 41 61.15 -15.89 3.49
N ASP A 42 60.37 -16.59 4.33
CA ASP A 42 59.10 -17.19 3.90
C ASP A 42 58.13 -16.10 3.40
N LEU A 43 58.03 -14.99 4.16
CA LEU A 43 57.16 -13.88 3.79
C LEU A 43 57.63 -13.16 2.53
N GLU A 44 58.94 -12.91 2.36
CA GLU A 44 59.49 -12.29 1.15
C GLU A 44 59.13 -13.08 -0.11
N THR A 45 59.17 -14.41 -0.02
CA THR A 45 58.82 -15.33 -1.11
C THR A 45 57.33 -15.31 -1.42
N ALA A 46 56.49 -15.11 -0.40
CA ALA A 46 55.03 -14.99 -0.57
C ALA A 46 54.60 -13.67 -1.24
N LEU A 47 55.45 -12.62 -1.25
CA LEU A 47 55.10 -11.31 -1.80
C LEU A 47 55.54 -11.16 -3.27
N VAL A 48 54.59 -11.32 -4.19
CA VAL A 48 54.81 -11.18 -5.64
C VAL A 48 54.55 -9.75 -6.09
N ARG A 49 55.59 -9.09 -6.62
CA ARG A 49 55.58 -7.68 -7.04
C ARG A 49 55.90 -7.52 -8.52
N SER A 50 55.36 -6.48 -9.18
CA SER A 50 55.56 -6.23 -10.63
C SER A 50 57.00 -5.84 -11.03
N GLY A 51 57.86 -5.44 -10.09
CA GLY A 51 59.20 -4.89 -10.36
C GLY A 51 60.32 -5.34 -9.41
N GLY A 52 60.14 -6.43 -8.65
CA GLY A 52 61.12 -6.89 -7.66
C GLY A 52 61.05 -6.10 -6.34
N ALA A 53 62.19 -5.58 -5.85
CA ALA A 53 62.27 -4.88 -4.56
C ALA A 53 61.49 -3.54 -4.51
N ASN A 54 61.17 -2.98 -5.68
CA ASN A 54 60.30 -1.81 -5.84
C ASN A 54 59.18 -2.17 -6.82
N GLY A 55 57.92 -2.01 -6.42
CA GLY A 55 56.79 -2.26 -7.32
C GLY A 55 55.49 -2.62 -6.62
N GLN A 56 54.40 -2.57 -7.39
CA GLN A 56 53.05 -2.88 -6.91
C GLN A 56 52.97 -4.32 -6.40
N LEU A 57 52.33 -4.53 -5.26
CA LEU A 57 52.02 -5.86 -4.76
C LEU A 57 50.84 -6.47 -5.53
N LEU A 58 51.14 -7.47 -6.36
CA LEU A 58 50.15 -8.13 -7.21
C LEU A 58 49.46 -9.29 -6.48
N LEU A 59 50.24 -10.07 -5.73
CA LEU A 59 49.77 -11.28 -5.05
C LEU A 59 50.52 -11.49 -3.73
N VAL A 60 49.78 -11.82 -2.68
CA VAL A 60 50.28 -12.43 -1.45
C VAL A 60 49.91 -13.92 -1.49
N ASP A 61 50.89 -14.78 -1.75
CA ASP A 61 50.69 -16.22 -1.92
C ASP A 61 51.09 -17.00 -0.66
N PHE A 62 50.10 -17.34 0.17
CA PHE A 62 50.28 -18.22 1.32
C PHE A 62 50.03 -19.69 0.99
N VAL A 63 49.62 -20.03 -0.23
CA VAL A 63 49.40 -21.42 -0.66
C VAL A 63 50.72 -22.17 -0.71
N THR A 64 51.78 -21.50 -1.16
CA THR A 64 53.10 -22.10 -1.35
C THR A 64 53.81 -22.48 -0.05
N ASN A 65 53.32 -22.02 1.12
CA ASN A 65 53.93 -22.33 2.41
C ASN A 65 52.90 -22.53 3.54
N PRO A 66 52.68 -23.77 4.01
CA PRO A 66 51.67 -24.08 5.03
C PRO A 66 51.97 -23.47 6.41
N VAL A 67 53.18 -22.94 6.65
CA VAL A 67 53.53 -22.26 7.91
C VAL A 67 52.57 -21.11 8.25
N PHE A 68 51.93 -20.53 7.23
CA PHE A 68 51.02 -19.40 7.36
C PHE A 68 49.59 -19.79 7.79
N ALA A 69 49.28 -21.08 7.98
CA ALA A 69 47.97 -21.50 8.50
C ALA A 69 47.64 -20.81 9.84
N GLY A 70 46.53 -20.08 9.89
CA GLY A 70 46.09 -19.28 11.03
C GLY A 70 46.97 -18.06 11.32
N THR A 71 47.81 -17.60 10.39
CA THR A 71 48.63 -16.40 10.60
C THR A 71 47.78 -15.14 10.58
N THR A 72 48.12 -14.18 11.44
CA THR A 72 47.73 -12.79 11.18
C THR A 72 48.57 -12.24 10.02
N PHE A 73 48.01 -11.37 9.20
CA PHE A 73 48.71 -10.66 8.14
C PHE A 73 48.38 -9.16 8.23
N ALA A 74 49.39 -8.33 8.35
CA ALA A 74 49.23 -6.88 8.40
C ALA A 74 50.10 -6.21 7.34
N LEU A 75 49.49 -5.30 6.57
CA LEU A 75 50.15 -4.49 5.56
C LEU A 75 49.89 -3.02 5.86
N SER A 76 50.95 -2.24 6.08
CA SER A 76 50.86 -0.80 6.34
C SER A 76 51.76 -0.03 5.38
N ALA A 77 51.26 1.05 4.80
CA ALA A 77 52.04 1.97 3.98
C ALA A 77 52.33 3.25 4.76
N LYS A 78 53.60 3.68 4.74
CA LYS A 78 54.01 4.98 5.25
C LYS A 78 54.30 5.87 4.05
N LYS A 79 53.60 7.01 4.01
CA LYS A 79 53.79 8.03 2.99
C LYS A 79 55.27 8.36 2.81
N ALA A 80 55.78 8.14 1.61
CA ALA A 80 57.15 8.48 1.22
C ALA A 80 57.19 8.79 -0.28
N GLY A 81 58.21 9.54 -0.72
CA GLY A 81 58.29 9.98 -2.11
C GLY A 81 57.03 10.74 -2.58
N GLY A 82 56.45 10.30 -3.70
CA GLY A 82 55.21 10.84 -4.27
C GLY A 82 53.92 10.10 -3.87
N GLY A 83 54.02 9.06 -3.04
CA GLY A 83 52.90 8.18 -2.70
C GLY A 83 51.87 8.81 -1.76
N ASP A 84 50.77 8.10 -1.52
CA ASP A 84 49.58 8.62 -0.84
C ASP A 84 49.40 8.11 0.60
N GLY A 85 50.27 7.21 1.07
CA GLY A 85 50.21 6.53 2.34
C GLY A 85 49.31 5.28 2.34
N PHE A 86 48.99 4.72 1.17
CA PHE A 86 48.23 3.49 0.99
C PHE A 86 48.93 2.53 0.03
N VAL A 87 48.54 1.27 0.06
CA VAL A 87 49.07 0.24 -0.85
C VAL A 87 47.93 -0.45 -1.58
N ALA A 88 48.01 -0.55 -2.90
CA ALA A 88 47.08 -1.36 -3.67
C ALA A 88 47.58 -2.81 -3.75
N VAL A 89 46.70 -3.77 -3.46
CA VAL A 89 47.04 -5.21 -3.47
C VAL A 89 46.10 -5.93 -4.41
N GLY A 90 46.64 -6.68 -5.38
CA GLY A 90 45.81 -7.44 -6.31
C GLY A 90 45.04 -8.57 -5.62
N GLU A 91 45.76 -9.55 -5.07
CA GLU A 91 45.16 -10.73 -4.45
C GLU A 91 45.86 -11.12 -3.15
N ILE A 92 45.09 -11.60 -2.17
CA ILE A 92 45.60 -12.47 -1.09
C ILE A 92 45.06 -13.88 -1.33
N ARG A 93 45.95 -14.88 -1.38
CA ARG A 93 45.59 -16.27 -1.63
C ARG A 93 46.10 -17.18 -0.52
N ALA A 94 45.21 -17.99 0.05
CA ALA A 94 45.51 -19.01 1.04
C ALA A 94 44.52 -20.18 0.89
N ASP A 95 45.03 -21.42 0.86
CA ASP A 95 44.19 -22.63 0.92
C ASP A 95 44.02 -23.13 2.37
N VAL A 96 44.22 -22.22 3.32
CA VAL A 96 44.19 -22.43 4.77
C VAL A 96 43.44 -21.29 5.43
N ASP A 97 42.92 -21.53 6.63
CA ASP A 97 42.36 -20.48 7.47
C ASP A 97 43.40 -19.39 7.77
N LEU A 98 42.96 -18.13 7.79
CA LEU A 98 43.76 -16.98 8.18
C LEU A 98 43.30 -16.41 9.53
N GLY A 99 44.25 -15.85 10.27
CA GLY A 99 43.98 -15.03 11.44
C GLY A 99 43.41 -13.65 11.04
N ALA A 100 43.80 -12.62 11.78
CA ALA A 100 43.43 -11.25 11.43
C ALA A 100 44.22 -10.76 10.21
N VAL A 101 43.52 -10.24 9.20
CA VAL A 101 44.07 -9.66 7.98
C VAL A 101 43.75 -8.16 7.98
N SER A 102 44.78 -7.31 8.00
CA SER A 102 44.64 -5.84 8.05
C SER A 102 45.49 -5.17 6.98
N LEU A 103 44.87 -4.43 6.06
CA LEU A 103 45.54 -3.70 4.98
C LEU A 103 45.24 -2.20 5.06
N GLN A 104 46.28 -1.39 5.06
CA GLN A 104 46.20 0.04 4.86
C GLN A 104 46.23 0.36 3.36
N GLY A 105 45.15 0.03 2.67
CA GLY A 105 44.99 0.35 1.25
C GLY A 105 43.88 -0.45 0.58
N ASP A 106 43.93 -0.50 -0.75
CA ASP A 106 42.94 -1.18 -1.58
C ASP A 106 43.31 -2.66 -1.75
N LEU A 107 42.30 -3.52 -1.75
CA LEU A 107 42.45 -4.94 -2.04
C LEU A 107 41.55 -5.30 -3.23
N GLY A 108 42.09 -5.97 -4.25
CA GLY A 108 41.31 -6.45 -5.38
C GLY A 108 40.41 -7.63 -5.00
N ARG A 109 41.01 -8.70 -4.48
CA ARG A 109 40.28 -9.88 -3.96
C ARG A 109 41.04 -10.69 -2.91
N ILE A 110 40.33 -11.54 -2.20
CA ILE A 110 40.89 -12.54 -1.27
C ILE A 110 40.31 -13.92 -1.54
N SER A 111 41.19 -14.95 -1.54
CA SER A 111 40.82 -16.36 -1.51
C SER A 111 41.42 -16.98 -0.24
N ALA A 112 40.58 -17.49 0.67
CA ALA A 112 41.04 -18.00 1.98
C ALA A 112 40.15 -19.11 2.55
N GLY A 113 40.68 -19.85 3.52
CA GLY A 113 39.94 -20.85 4.29
C GLY A 113 40.17 -22.29 3.81
N ASP A 114 39.81 -23.24 4.67
CA ASP A 114 39.92 -24.67 4.38
C ASP A 114 38.57 -25.41 4.56
N VAL A 115 38.61 -26.74 4.43
CA VAL A 115 37.41 -27.59 4.53
C VAL A 115 36.85 -27.71 5.95
N ASN A 116 37.62 -27.34 6.98
CA ASN A 116 37.21 -27.38 8.38
C ASN A 116 36.48 -26.10 8.79
N VAL A 117 35.19 -26.05 8.50
CA VAL A 117 34.32 -24.89 8.78
C VAL A 117 34.01 -24.67 10.27
N ALA A 118 34.59 -25.47 11.19
CA ALA A 118 34.48 -25.23 12.63
C ALA A 118 35.33 -24.02 13.07
N THR A 119 36.35 -23.67 12.30
CA THR A 119 37.17 -22.47 12.50
C THR A 119 36.82 -21.39 11.47
N PRO A 120 37.07 -20.11 11.79
CA PRO A 120 36.90 -19.02 10.81
C PRO A 120 37.90 -19.13 9.66
N GLY A 121 37.41 -19.08 8.42
CA GLY A 121 38.27 -19.00 7.23
C GLY A 121 39.14 -17.74 7.22
N VAL A 122 38.60 -16.64 7.75
CA VAL A 122 39.36 -15.42 8.07
C VAL A 122 38.84 -14.87 9.39
N ALA A 123 39.67 -14.85 10.43
CA ALA A 123 39.24 -14.43 11.77
C ALA A 123 38.77 -12.96 11.81
N SER A 124 39.42 -12.08 11.05
CA SER A 124 38.89 -10.74 10.72
C SER A 124 39.57 -10.17 9.48
N LEU A 125 38.83 -9.40 8.68
CA LEU A 125 39.38 -8.65 7.55
C LEU A 125 39.13 -7.15 7.76
N SER A 126 40.18 -6.33 7.65
CA SER A 126 40.10 -4.87 7.65
C SER A 126 40.91 -4.26 6.51
N VAL A 127 40.26 -3.60 5.56
CA VAL A 127 40.93 -2.92 4.43
C VAL A 127 40.49 -1.46 4.32
N ALA A 128 41.26 -0.62 3.62
CA ALA A 128 40.86 0.76 3.38
C ALA A 128 39.75 0.84 2.33
N SER A 129 39.91 0.14 1.21
CA SER A 129 38.88 -0.06 0.19
C SER A 129 38.98 -1.47 -0.40
N LEU A 130 37.95 -1.88 -1.14
CA LEU A 130 37.93 -3.17 -1.84
C LEU A 130 37.50 -2.94 -3.29
N GLY A 131 38.33 -3.38 -4.25
CA GLY A 131 38.07 -3.29 -5.68
C GLY A 131 38.13 -1.88 -6.27
N ARG A 132 38.54 -0.86 -5.51
CA ARG A 132 38.50 0.55 -5.96
C ARG A 132 39.32 0.77 -7.23
N TYR A 133 40.45 0.08 -7.35
CA TYR A 133 41.33 0.17 -8.52
C TYR A 133 41.11 -0.97 -9.52
N GLY A 134 40.09 -1.81 -9.32
CA GLY A 134 39.76 -2.93 -10.18
C GLY A 134 40.94 -3.89 -10.41
N THR A 135 41.01 -4.46 -11.61
CA THR A 135 42.07 -5.40 -12.00
C THR A 135 43.42 -4.73 -12.28
N SER A 136 43.48 -3.38 -12.27
CA SER A 136 44.75 -2.64 -12.46
C SER A 136 45.75 -2.86 -11.32
N THR A 137 45.27 -3.35 -10.17
CA THR A 137 46.07 -3.80 -9.02
C THR A 137 46.87 -5.08 -9.29
N GLY A 138 46.62 -5.76 -10.41
CA GLY A 138 47.14 -7.09 -10.69
C GLY A 138 46.20 -8.23 -10.31
N ALA A 139 45.04 -7.93 -9.73
CA ALA A 139 44.01 -8.93 -9.47
C ALA A 139 43.52 -9.55 -10.80
N PRO A 140 43.49 -10.89 -10.95
CA PRO A 140 43.01 -11.54 -12.16
C PRO A 140 41.47 -11.43 -12.33
N SER A 141 40.75 -11.18 -11.24
CA SER A 141 39.33 -10.88 -11.19
C SER A 141 39.00 -10.11 -9.92
N LEU A 142 37.77 -9.65 -9.76
CA LEU A 142 37.26 -9.05 -8.53
C LEU A 142 36.32 -9.99 -7.77
N SER A 143 36.60 -11.30 -7.81
CA SER A 143 35.81 -12.30 -7.08
C SER A 143 36.63 -12.86 -5.92
N SER A 144 36.13 -12.63 -4.70
CA SER A 144 36.69 -13.14 -3.45
C SER A 144 35.91 -14.35 -2.97
N LEU A 145 36.62 -15.38 -2.52
CA LEU A 145 36.04 -16.60 -1.95
C LEU A 145 36.65 -16.86 -0.57
N VAL A 146 35.81 -16.97 0.45
CA VAL A 146 36.24 -17.43 1.77
C VAL A 146 35.45 -18.64 2.16
N ILE A 147 36.12 -19.75 2.46
CA ILE A 147 35.49 -20.96 2.99
C ILE A 147 35.52 -20.88 4.52
N GLY A 148 34.36 -20.99 5.17
CA GLY A 148 34.22 -20.82 6.61
C GLY A 148 33.79 -19.42 7.03
N ALA A 149 33.58 -19.23 8.35
CA ALA A 149 33.00 -17.98 8.86
C ALA A 149 33.98 -16.80 8.82
N VAL A 150 33.44 -15.57 8.71
CA VAL A 150 34.20 -14.32 8.87
C VAL A 150 33.57 -13.47 9.99
N PRO A 151 34.05 -13.59 11.24
CA PRO A 151 33.46 -12.88 12.37
C PRO A 151 33.40 -11.36 12.18
N THR A 152 34.41 -10.74 11.56
CA THR A 152 34.43 -9.30 11.26
C THR A 152 34.96 -9.05 9.85
N PHE A 153 34.17 -8.38 9.02
CA PHE A 153 34.53 -7.91 7.69
C PHE A 153 34.37 -6.39 7.65
N ALA A 154 35.48 -5.66 7.58
CA ALA A 154 35.51 -4.20 7.67
C ALA A 154 36.22 -3.57 6.46
N VAL A 155 35.51 -2.68 5.76
CA VAL A 155 36.06 -1.83 4.70
C VAL A 155 35.89 -0.39 5.15
N LYS A 156 36.97 0.40 5.23
CA LYS A 156 36.89 1.77 5.78
C LYS A 156 36.24 2.76 4.80
N GLY A 157 36.38 2.53 3.50
CA GLY A 157 35.82 3.30 2.40
C GLY A 157 34.84 2.46 1.59
N ASP A 158 34.93 2.58 0.26
CA ASP A 158 34.01 1.94 -0.67
C ASP A 158 34.42 0.50 -1.01
N VAL A 159 33.41 -0.29 -1.36
CA VAL A 159 33.54 -1.54 -2.11
C VAL A 159 33.03 -1.29 -3.52
N VAL A 160 33.89 -1.46 -4.52
CA VAL A 160 33.59 -1.16 -5.92
C VAL A 160 33.76 -2.42 -6.74
N GLU A 161 32.67 -2.90 -7.32
CA GLU A 161 32.58 -4.05 -8.24
C GLU A 161 33.09 -5.41 -7.70
N THR A 162 33.75 -5.46 -6.55
CA THR A 162 34.17 -6.72 -5.93
C THR A 162 32.99 -7.55 -5.44
N GLN A 163 32.93 -8.80 -5.89
CA GLN A 163 32.10 -9.84 -5.34
C GLN A 163 32.81 -10.52 -4.16
N VAL A 164 32.08 -10.73 -3.06
CA VAL A 164 32.55 -11.48 -1.90
C VAL A 164 31.62 -12.64 -1.62
N VAL A 165 32.13 -13.86 -1.72
CA VAL A 165 31.40 -15.09 -1.40
C VAL A 165 31.98 -15.73 -0.13
N ILE A 166 31.13 -15.90 0.88
CA ILE A 166 31.45 -16.66 2.09
C ILE A 166 30.75 -18.02 2.00
N GLN A 167 31.52 -19.02 1.60
CA GLN A 167 31.05 -20.39 1.40
C GLN A 167 31.04 -21.14 2.74
N SER A 168 29.94 -21.85 3.02
CA SER A 168 29.76 -22.65 4.24
C SER A 168 29.95 -21.89 5.57
N GLY A 169 29.91 -20.56 5.54
CA GLY A 169 30.12 -19.69 6.68
C GLY A 169 29.18 -18.49 6.67
N GLY A 170 29.15 -17.75 7.77
CA GLY A 170 28.42 -16.50 7.91
C GLY A 170 29.35 -15.34 8.23
N ILE A 171 28.82 -14.11 8.16
CA ILE A 171 29.54 -12.91 8.58
C ILE A 171 29.00 -12.46 9.94
N GLY A 172 29.86 -12.28 10.95
CA GLY A 172 29.43 -11.73 12.24
C GLY A 172 29.04 -10.25 12.12
N LYS A 173 29.98 -9.44 11.64
CA LYS A 173 29.78 -8.01 11.39
C LYS A 173 30.36 -7.60 10.04
N LEU A 174 29.51 -7.12 9.15
CA LEU A 174 29.89 -6.45 7.90
C LEU A 174 29.81 -4.93 8.11
N SER A 175 30.94 -4.23 7.99
CA SER A 175 31.04 -2.78 8.15
C SER A 175 31.72 -2.16 6.94
N ILE A 176 31.00 -1.35 6.18
CA ILE A 176 31.51 -0.59 5.04
C ILE A 176 31.36 0.90 5.37
N GLY A 177 32.49 1.60 5.47
CA GLY A 177 32.54 3.01 5.84
C GLY A 177 32.20 3.97 4.70
N GLY A 178 32.18 3.49 3.45
CA GLY A 178 31.67 4.17 2.26
C GLY A 178 30.43 3.47 1.70
N SER A 179 30.38 3.32 0.38
CA SER A 179 29.29 2.70 -0.39
C SER A 179 29.64 1.27 -0.85
N LEU A 180 28.62 0.47 -1.15
CA LEU A 180 28.74 -0.79 -1.88
C LEU A 180 28.21 -0.55 -3.30
N ILE A 181 29.10 -0.63 -4.29
CA ILE A 181 28.85 -0.15 -5.66
C ILE A 181 28.99 -1.33 -6.63
N GLY A 182 27.85 -1.71 -7.23
CA GLY A 182 27.80 -2.65 -8.34
C GLY A 182 28.06 -1.99 -9.69
N GLY A 183 28.47 -2.80 -10.65
CA GLY A 183 28.90 -2.38 -11.98
C GLY A 183 28.17 -3.11 -13.11
N ALA A 184 28.86 -3.26 -14.23
CA ALA A 184 28.29 -3.88 -15.43
C ALA A 184 28.27 -5.42 -15.38
N ASP A 185 29.18 -6.02 -14.62
CA ASP A 185 29.28 -7.47 -14.48
C ASP A 185 28.24 -8.01 -13.47
N ASP A 186 27.80 -9.24 -13.70
CA ASP A 186 26.90 -9.95 -12.79
C ASP A 186 27.55 -10.13 -11.42
N GLU A 187 26.76 -9.96 -10.36
CA GLU A 187 27.15 -10.06 -8.95
C GLU A 187 28.30 -9.13 -8.54
N SER A 188 28.65 -8.15 -9.38
CA SER A 188 29.66 -7.14 -9.07
C SER A 188 29.21 -6.27 -7.89
N GLY A 189 30.14 -5.98 -6.97
CA GLY A 189 29.85 -5.18 -5.78
C GLY A 189 28.83 -5.86 -4.87
N SER A 190 28.98 -7.16 -4.63
CA SER A 190 28.03 -7.94 -3.82
C SER A 190 28.69 -8.69 -2.67
N PHE A 191 27.90 -8.95 -1.63
CA PHE A 191 28.24 -9.83 -0.52
C PHE A 191 27.23 -10.97 -0.46
N ASN A 192 27.70 -12.22 -0.58
CA ASN A 192 26.91 -13.43 -0.47
C ASN A 192 27.44 -14.30 0.68
N ALA A 193 26.69 -14.38 1.78
CA ALA A 193 27.02 -15.26 2.90
C ALA A 193 26.07 -16.45 2.94
N ALA A 194 26.63 -17.67 3.04
CA ALA A 194 25.83 -18.87 3.18
C ALA A 194 24.98 -18.83 4.45
N ASN A 195 25.63 -18.76 5.61
CA ASN A 195 25.01 -18.96 6.92
C ASN A 195 24.67 -17.65 7.64
N GLY A 196 24.21 -16.63 6.91
CA GLY A 196 23.70 -15.40 7.50
C GLY A 196 24.74 -14.30 7.70
N ILE A 197 24.22 -13.12 8.02
CA ILE A 197 25.02 -11.97 8.43
C ILE A 197 24.39 -11.37 9.69
N ALA A 198 25.11 -11.39 10.81
CA ALA A 198 24.54 -10.96 12.08
C ALA A 198 24.30 -9.43 12.13
N SER A 199 25.17 -8.64 11.51
CA SER A 199 24.96 -7.20 11.34
C SER A 199 25.61 -6.66 10.08
N VAL A 200 24.91 -5.77 9.39
CA VAL A 200 25.38 -5.02 8.23
C VAL A 200 25.29 -3.53 8.54
N THR A 201 26.41 -2.82 8.42
CA THR A 201 26.47 -1.36 8.50
C THR A 201 27.17 -0.83 7.26
N LEU A 202 26.45 -0.05 6.47
CA LEU A 202 26.94 0.66 5.31
C LEU A 202 26.75 2.15 5.59
N LYS A 203 27.81 2.95 5.66
CA LYS A 203 27.66 4.40 5.93
C LYS A 203 27.21 5.20 4.71
N GLY A 204 27.51 4.72 3.51
CA GLY A 204 27.14 5.32 2.23
C GLY A 204 25.90 4.68 1.60
N ASN A 205 25.96 4.50 0.28
CA ASN A 205 24.87 3.96 -0.53
C ASN A 205 25.07 2.47 -0.84
N LEU A 206 23.96 1.77 -1.05
CA LEU A 206 23.92 0.51 -1.78
C LEU A 206 23.52 0.83 -3.22
N VAL A 207 24.40 0.61 -4.19
CA VAL A 207 24.21 1.05 -5.58
C VAL A 207 24.26 -0.15 -6.53
N GLY A 208 23.18 -0.39 -7.26
CA GLY A 208 23.10 -1.36 -8.33
C GLY A 208 23.63 -0.81 -9.66
N GLY A 209 24.18 -1.69 -10.49
CA GLY A 209 24.66 -1.39 -11.84
C GLY A 209 23.81 -2.04 -12.93
N SER A 210 24.39 -2.28 -14.10
CA SER A 210 23.71 -2.97 -15.21
C SER A 210 23.83 -4.50 -15.14
N GLY A 211 24.75 -5.04 -14.34
CA GLY A 211 24.88 -6.48 -14.12
C GLY A 211 23.79 -7.04 -13.20
N ASN A 212 23.40 -8.30 -13.42
CA ASN A 212 22.44 -9.01 -12.58
C ASN A 212 22.95 -9.09 -11.14
N ALA A 213 22.09 -8.84 -10.15
CA ALA A 213 22.44 -8.90 -8.73
C ALA A 213 23.67 -8.05 -8.33
N SER A 214 24.01 -7.03 -9.12
CA SER A 214 25.10 -6.09 -8.82
C SER A 214 24.72 -5.16 -7.67
N GLY A 215 25.63 -4.82 -6.77
CA GLY A 215 25.31 -3.95 -5.63
C GLY A 215 24.35 -4.63 -4.66
N ARG A 216 24.65 -5.86 -4.21
CA ARG A 216 23.73 -6.71 -3.45
C ARG A 216 24.30 -7.16 -2.10
N ILE A 217 23.45 -7.18 -1.08
CA ILE A 217 23.71 -7.90 0.18
C ILE A 217 22.79 -9.11 0.21
N MET A 218 23.37 -10.30 0.33
CA MET A 218 22.65 -11.58 0.24
C MET A 218 23.01 -12.51 1.40
N SER A 219 21.97 -13.10 1.99
CA SER A 219 22.09 -14.32 2.78
C SER A 219 21.26 -15.43 2.16
N SER A 220 21.92 -16.54 1.78
CA SER A 220 21.30 -17.60 0.98
C SER A 220 20.60 -18.68 1.82
N SER A 221 21.06 -18.98 3.03
CA SER A 221 20.40 -19.95 3.92
C SER A 221 20.24 -19.47 5.37
N GLY A 222 20.98 -18.45 5.80
CA GLY A 222 20.87 -17.87 7.14
C GLY A 222 19.98 -16.63 7.25
N ALA A 223 19.67 -16.22 8.48
CA ALA A 223 19.01 -14.96 8.77
C ALA A 223 19.96 -13.76 8.55
N LEU A 224 19.39 -12.59 8.24
CA LEU A 224 20.10 -11.33 8.44
C LEU A 224 19.66 -10.76 9.79
N GLY A 225 20.61 -10.33 10.63
CA GLY A 225 20.25 -9.61 11.85
C GLY A 225 19.80 -8.19 11.53
N THR A 226 20.63 -7.21 11.87
CA THR A 226 20.34 -5.80 11.60
C THR A 226 21.01 -5.35 10.31
N VAL A 227 20.29 -4.62 9.45
CA VAL A 227 20.84 -3.99 8.25
C VAL A 227 20.66 -2.48 8.36
N SER A 228 21.76 -1.73 8.26
CA SER A 228 21.77 -0.26 8.28
C SER A 228 22.48 0.28 7.05
N VAL A 229 21.77 1.10 6.28
CA VAL A 229 22.29 1.87 5.13
C VAL A 229 22.20 3.35 5.47
N GLY A 230 23.34 4.01 5.52
CA GLY A 230 23.52 5.37 6.02
C GLY A 230 23.07 6.45 5.03
N ASN A 231 22.82 6.08 3.77
CA ASN A 231 22.21 6.95 2.78
C ASN A 231 21.09 6.21 2.02
N ALA A 232 21.25 5.92 0.72
CA ALA A 232 20.18 5.37 -0.11
C ALA A 232 20.46 3.94 -0.60
N ILE A 233 19.39 3.24 -1.00
CA ILE A 233 19.44 2.08 -1.88
C ILE A 233 19.03 2.54 -3.28
N LEU A 234 19.90 2.33 -4.26
CA LEU A 234 19.75 2.79 -5.64
C LEU A 234 19.76 1.59 -6.59
N GLY A 235 18.66 1.31 -7.26
CA GLY A 235 18.55 0.26 -8.27
C GLY A 235 19.16 0.68 -9.59
N GLY A 236 19.74 -0.29 -10.30
CA GLY A 236 20.32 -0.10 -11.63
C GLY A 236 19.48 -0.70 -12.75
N ALA A 237 20.12 -0.91 -13.90
CA ALA A 237 19.49 -1.54 -15.06
C ALA A 237 19.48 -3.08 -14.96
N GLY A 238 20.37 -3.66 -14.15
CA GLY A 238 20.44 -5.10 -13.93
C GLY A 238 19.29 -5.60 -13.05
N PRO A 239 18.67 -6.75 -13.37
CA PRO A 239 17.80 -7.47 -12.46
C PRO A 239 18.42 -7.66 -11.08
N GLU A 240 17.64 -7.46 -10.01
CA GLU A 240 18.06 -7.58 -8.61
C GLU A 240 19.27 -6.71 -8.23
N SER A 241 19.59 -5.68 -9.02
CA SER A 241 20.68 -4.76 -8.71
C SER A 241 20.29 -3.76 -7.60
N GLY A 242 21.22 -3.44 -6.71
CA GLY A 242 20.95 -2.53 -5.59
C GLY A 242 19.96 -3.13 -4.60
N THR A 243 20.20 -4.36 -4.13
CA THR A 243 19.21 -5.10 -3.32
C THR A 243 19.74 -5.61 -2.00
N VAL A 244 18.84 -5.67 -1.02
CA VAL A 244 19.03 -6.46 0.20
C VAL A 244 18.16 -7.70 0.09
N PHE A 245 18.78 -8.87 0.07
CA PHE A 245 18.11 -10.15 -0.08
C PHE A 245 18.39 -11.09 1.09
N ALA A 246 17.35 -11.73 1.62
CA ALA A 246 17.49 -12.80 2.62
C ALA A 246 16.48 -13.92 2.41
N ALA A 247 16.99 -15.15 2.27
CA ALA A 247 16.14 -16.35 2.19
C ALA A 247 15.43 -16.69 3.52
N GLN A 248 15.89 -16.10 4.63
CA GLN A 248 15.29 -16.26 5.96
C GLN A 248 14.88 -14.90 6.55
N GLN A 249 14.42 -14.92 7.80
CA GLN A 249 13.96 -13.73 8.48
C GLN A 249 15.07 -12.68 8.65
N VAL A 250 14.66 -11.41 8.57
CA VAL A 250 15.49 -10.25 8.92
C VAL A 250 14.99 -9.61 10.21
N GLN A 251 15.90 -9.22 11.10
CA GLN A 251 15.48 -8.59 12.36
C GLN A 251 14.91 -7.19 12.11
N SER A 252 15.70 -6.32 11.50
CA SER A 252 15.29 -4.96 11.15
C SER A 252 16.17 -4.38 10.05
N VAL A 253 15.58 -3.53 9.22
CA VAL A 253 16.30 -2.79 8.17
C VAL A 253 16.11 -1.29 8.37
N THR A 254 17.18 -0.50 8.35
CA THR A 254 17.15 0.96 8.46
C THR A 254 17.90 1.58 7.29
N ILE A 255 17.26 2.50 6.59
CA ILE A 255 17.78 3.23 5.45
C ILE A 255 17.60 4.71 5.79
N ALA A 256 18.68 5.48 5.85
CA ALA A 256 18.58 6.88 6.25
C ALA A 256 17.94 7.77 5.16
N GLY A 257 18.17 7.42 3.90
CA GLY A 257 17.66 8.11 2.72
C GLY A 257 16.55 7.32 2.00
N ASN A 258 16.60 7.34 0.68
CA ASN A 258 15.57 6.77 -0.18
C ASN A 258 15.85 5.30 -0.54
N ILE A 259 14.79 4.60 -0.94
CA ILE A 259 14.88 3.40 -1.76
C ILE A 259 14.39 3.80 -3.16
N VAL A 260 15.23 3.64 -4.19
CA VAL A 260 14.94 4.08 -5.56
C VAL A 260 15.09 2.90 -6.51
N GLY A 261 14.02 2.53 -7.21
CA GLY A 261 14.02 1.50 -8.24
C GLY A 261 14.65 1.98 -9.54
N GLY A 262 15.32 1.07 -10.24
CA GLY A 262 15.90 1.30 -11.56
C GLY A 262 15.03 0.73 -12.68
N SER A 263 15.65 0.48 -13.83
CA SER A 263 14.99 -0.20 -14.96
C SER A 263 15.08 -1.72 -14.89
N GLY A 264 15.97 -2.27 -14.07
CA GLY A 264 16.05 -3.72 -13.83
C GLY A 264 14.92 -4.23 -12.95
N ASP A 265 14.44 -5.44 -13.21
CA ASP A 265 13.44 -6.10 -12.36
C ASP A 265 13.97 -6.27 -10.95
N ARG A 266 13.12 -6.03 -9.94
CA ARG A 266 13.47 -6.11 -8.51
C ARG A 266 14.65 -5.21 -8.11
N SER A 267 15.08 -4.27 -8.96
CA SER A 267 16.19 -3.38 -8.65
C SER A 267 15.81 -2.37 -7.57
N GLY A 268 16.79 -1.98 -6.74
CA GLY A 268 16.58 -0.97 -5.70
C GLY A 268 15.55 -1.43 -4.67
N SER A 269 15.68 -2.64 -4.13
CA SER A 269 14.62 -3.25 -3.31
C SER A 269 15.15 -3.98 -2.08
N ILE A 270 14.25 -4.23 -1.14
CA ILE A 270 14.45 -5.14 -0.01
C ILE A 270 13.52 -6.32 -0.22
N LEU A 271 14.08 -7.52 -0.35
CA LEU A 271 13.36 -8.75 -0.65
C LEU A 271 13.77 -9.84 0.33
N VAL A 272 12.90 -10.15 1.28
CA VAL A 272 13.26 -11.01 2.41
C VAL A 272 12.18 -12.04 2.70
N ALA A 273 12.49 -13.13 3.39
CA ALA A 273 11.44 -14.07 3.78
C ALA A 273 10.45 -13.46 4.78
N ALA A 274 10.93 -12.72 5.78
CA ALA A 274 10.08 -12.02 6.75
C ALA A 274 10.87 -10.92 7.47
N VAL A 275 10.19 -9.95 8.08
CA VAL A 275 10.81 -8.97 8.98
C VAL A 275 10.19 -9.06 10.36
N SER A 276 10.99 -9.35 11.38
CA SER A 276 10.49 -9.59 12.75
C SER A 276 10.16 -8.31 13.52
N LYS A 277 10.87 -7.20 13.26
CA LYS A 277 10.62 -5.90 13.94
C LYS A 277 10.11 -4.83 12.98
N ILE A 278 10.99 -4.25 12.16
CA ILE A 278 10.64 -3.07 11.36
C ILE A 278 11.58 -2.86 10.16
N VAL A 279 11.02 -2.35 9.07
CA VAL A 279 11.76 -1.65 8.01
C VAL A 279 11.53 -0.15 8.15
N SER A 280 12.59 0.64 8.33
CA SER A 280 12.51 2.10 8.45
C SER A 280 13.27 2.78 7.32
N VAL A 281 12.56 3.58 6.53
CA VAL A 281 13.08 4.41 5.43
C VAL A 281 12.99 5.88 5.85
N GLY A 282 14.12 6.56 5.96
CA GLY A 282 14.23 7.96 6.35
C GLY A 282 13.88 8.96 5.24
N GLY A 283 13.89 8.50 4.00
CA GLY A 283 13.34 9.20 2.84
C GLY A 283 12.07 8.54 2.30
N SER A 284 11.97 8.47 0.98
CA SER A 284 10.85 7.89 0.22
C SER A 284 11.19 6.50 -0.35
N VAL A 285 10.14 5.75 -0.69
CA VAL A 285 10.22 4.51 -1.50
C VAL A 285 9.71 4.85 -2.90
N ILE A 286 10.56 4.75 -3.92
CA ILE A 286 10.32 5.28 -5.26
C ILE A 286 10.48 4.16 -6.28
N GLY A 287 9.41 3.79 -6.96
CA GLY A 287 9.39 2.81 -8.03
C GLY A 287 10.08 3.29 -9.30
N GLY A 288 10.67 2.34 -10.03
CA GLY A 288 11.32 2.57 -11.32
C GLY A 288 10.53 2.01 -12.50
N ARG A 289 11.26 1.64 -13.56
CA ARG A 289 10.70 1.02 -14.78
C ARG A 289 10.65 -0.51 -14.70
N GLY A 290 11.49 -1.14 -13.88
CA GLY A 290 11.52 -2.59 -13.72
C GLY A 290 10.37 -3.13 -12.88
N PHE A 291 10.01 -4.40 -13.08
CA PHE A 291 8.99 -5.09 -12.30
C PHE A 291 9.39 -5.16 -10.81
N THR A 292 8.51 -4.75 -9.89
CA THR A 292 8.81 -4.75 -8.44
C THR A 292 10.09 -3.96 -8.07
N SER A 293 10.45 -2.97 -8.88
CA SER A 293 11.58 -2.07 -8.59
C SER A 293 11.21 -1.04 -7.52
N GLY A 294 12.17 -0.65 -6.68
CA GLY A 294 11.97 0.42 -5.71
C GLY A 294 10.98 0.05 -4.61
N GLY A 295 11.13 -1.11 -3.97
CA GLY A 295 10.11 -1.67 -3.07
C GLY A 295 10.65 -2.33 -1.82
N VAL A 296 9.74 -2.62 -0.89
CA VAL A 296 9.95 -3.42 0.32
C VAL A 296 9.01 -4.61 0.25
N GLY A 297 9.56 -5.81 0.03
CA GLY A 297 8.81 -7.05 -0.14
C GLY A 297 9.19 -8.12 0.88
N ALA A 298 8.21 -8.89 1.34
CA ALA A 298 8.48 -10.16 1.99
C ALA A 298 7.56 -11.31 1.57
N ALA A 299 8.10 -12.53 1.51
CA ALA A 299 7.33 -13.75 1.25
C ALA A 299 6.44 -14.19 2.44
N GLY A 300 6.78 -13.74 3.64
CA GLY A 300 6.06 -14.02 4.88
C GLY A 300 5.54 -12.74 5.51
N ARG A 301 5.65 -12.64 6.84
CA ARG A 301 5.16 -11.48 7.59
C ARG A 301 6.14 -10.30 7.52
N LEU A 302 5.61 -9.11 7.23
CA LEU A 302 6.26 -7.83 7.52
C LEU A 302 5.67 -7.24 8.79
N ALA A 303 6.41 -7.25 9.90
CA ALA A 303 5.88 -6.78 11.19
C ALA A 303 5.52 -5.28 11.20
N ALA A 304 6.40 -4.43 10.65
CA ALA A 304 6.13 -3.01 10.48
C ALA A 304 6.98 -2.39 9.38
N VAL A 305 6.45 -1.37 8.71
CA VAL A 305 7.16 -0.54 7.75
C VAL A 305 6.90 0.94 8.06
N ARG A 306 7.95 1.74 8.14
CA ARG A 306 7.89 3.18 8.35
C ARG A 306 8.63 3.90 7.25
N VAL A 307 7.98 4.85 6.60
CA VAL A 307 8.54 5.71 5.56
C VAL A 307 8.36 7.16 5.97
N ALA A 308 9.45 7.92 6.04
CA ALA A 308 9.39 9.32 6.44
C ALA A 308 9.03 10.28 5.30
N GLY A 309 9.16 9.84 4.04
CA GLY A 309 8.66 10.52 2.85
C GLY A 309 7.42 9.83 2.27
N ASP A 310 7.36 9.79 0.94
CA ASP A 310 6.30 9.20 0.14
C ASP A 310 6.60 7.75 -0.22
N VAL A 311 5.55 7.01 -0.60
CA VAL A 311 5.67 5.81 -1.43
C VAL A 311 5.13 6.17 -2.81
N ARG A 312 5.97 6.09 -3.85
CA ARG A 312 5.63 6.51 -5.21
C ARG A 312 5.81 5.37 -6.19
N GLY A 313 4.78 5.07 -6.97
CA GLY A 313 4.83 4.15 -8.10
C GLY A 313 5.55 4.73 -9.30
N GLY A 314 6.21 3.86 -10.07
CA GLY A 314 6.87 4.19 -11.32
C GLY A 314 6.08 3.73 -12.55
N GLU A 315 6.78 3.58 -13.67
CA GLU A 315 6.25 3.01 -14.91
C GLU A 315 6.23 1.47 -14.88
N GLY A 316 7.10 0.85 -14.08
CA GLY A 316 7.19 -0.60 -13.95
C GLY A 316 6.01 -1.20 -13.17
N PRO A 317 5.51 -2.40 -13.53
CA PRO A 317 4.48 -3.06 -12.75
C PRO A 317 4.97 -3.39 -11.33
N SER A 318 4.10 -3.29 -10.34
CA SER A 318 4.40 -3.49 -8.92
C SER A 318 5.58 -2.65 -8.39
N SER A 319 5.93 -1.54 -9.06
CA SER A 319 7.03 -0.67 -8.62
C SER A 319 6.59 0.26 -7.49
N GLY A 320 7.50 0.62 -6.58
CA GLY A 320 7.12 1.50 -5.45
C GLY A 320 6.17 0.81 -4.48
N VAL A 321 6.39 -0.47 -4.18
CA VAL A 321 5.49 -1.31 -3.39
C VAL A 321 6.02 -1.54 -1.98
N ILE A 322 5.11 -1.53 -1.00
CA ILE A 322 5.31 -2.15 0.31
C ILE A 322 4.40 -3.38 0.34
N GLY A 323 4.98 -4.58 0.28
CA GLY A 323 4.25 -5.82 0.02
C GLY A 323 4.63 -6.97 0.93
N ALA A 324 3.63 -7.74 1.37
CA ALA A 324 3.84 -9.03 2.04
C ALA A 324 2.97 -10.12 1.40
N GLU A 325 3.56 -11.25 1.01
CA GLU A 325 2.78 -12.44 0.65
C GLU A 325 2.09 -13.05 1.88
N GLY A 326 2.68 -12.90 3.07
CA GLY A 326 1.99 -13.18 4.33
C GLY A 326 1.15 -11.99 4.82
N SER A 327 1.13 -11.79 6.14
CA SER A 327 0.48 -10.63 6.77
C SER A 327 1.37 -9.41 6.81
N LEU A 328 0.77 -8.24 6.69
CA LEU A 328 1.43 -6.95 6.87
C LEU A 328 0.93 -6.34 8.17
N GLY A 329 1.83 -6.01 9.10
CA GLY A 329 1.46 -5.36 10.35
C GLY A 329 1.13 -3.88 10.16
N THR A 330 1.92 -3.00 10.75
CA THR A 330 1.69 -1.55 10.66
C THR A 330 2.52 -0.93 9.54
N VAL A 331 1.88 -0.15 8.68
CA VAL A 331 2.53 0.72 7.67
C VAL A 331 2.27 2.18 8.02
N SER A 332 3.34 2.95 8.23
CA SER A 332 3.25 4.39 8.52
C SER A 332 4.06 5.19 7.51
N LEU A 333 3.36 5.98 6.70
CA LEU A 333 3.95 6.93 5.75
C LEU A 333 3.74 8.33 6.33
N ARG A 334 4.80 9.11 6.51
CA ARG A 334 4.65 10.55 6.86
C ARG A 334 4.18 11.37 5.66
N GLY A 335 4.54 10.95 4.45
CA GLY A 335 4.06 11.52 3.20
C GLY A 335 2.80 10.83 2.67
N SER A 336 2.69 10.78 1.35
CA SER A 336 1.57 10.25 0.58
C SER A 336 1.88 8.86 0.00
N LEU A 337 0.82 8.15 -0.38
CA LEU A 337 0.89 6.97 -1.25
C LEU A 337 0.46 7.41 -2.66
N LEU A 338 1.38 7.35 -3.62
CA LEU A 338 1.20 7.92 -4.96
C LEU A 338 1.33 6.83 -6.01
N GLY A 339 0.27 6.57 -6.76
CA GLY A 339 0.26 5.65 -7.89
C GLY A 339 1.05 6.18 -9.08
N GLY A 340 1.64 5.28 -9.86
CA GLY A 340 2.34 5.58 -11.10
C GLY A 340 1.60 5.10 -12.34
N ALA A 341 2.33 5.03 -13.46
CA ALA A 341 1.80 4.53 -14.72
C ALA A 341 1.80 2.99 -14.80
N GLY A 342 2.67 2.32 -14.04
CA GLY A 342 2.70 0.87 -13.98
C GLY A 342 1.54 0.28 -13.19
N ASP A 343 1.06 -0.89 -13.59
CA ASP A 343 0.05 -1.64 -12.84
C ASP A 343 0.55 -1.96 -11.43
N ARG A 344 -0.32 -1.85 -10.43
CA ARG A 344 -0.03 -2.10 -9.01
C ARG A 344 1.15 -1.27 -8.48
N SER A 345 1.44 -0.13 -9.09
CA SER A 345 2.52 0.76 -8.68
C SER A 345 2.10 1.71 -7.55
N GLY A 346 3.00 2.02 -6.63
CA GLY A 346 2.68 2.90 -5.49
C GLY A 346 1.62 2.27 -4.59
N LEU A 347 1.85 1.02 -4.17
CA LEU A 347 0.83 0.17 -3.56
C LEU A 347 1.31 -0.37 -2.21
N VAL A 348 0.38 -0.43 -1.26
CA VAL A 348 0.53 -1.20 -0.01
C VAL A 348 -0.26 -2.48 -0.14
N LEU A 349 0.41 -3.63 -0.08
CA LEU A 349 -0.16 -4.93 -0.42
C LEU A 349 0.07 -5.97 0.67
N SER A 350 -0.97 -6.74 0.99
CA SER A 350 -0.83 -8.01 1.70
C SER A 350 -1.70 -9.08 1.03
N LEU A 351 -1.18 -10.29 0.80
CA LEU A 351 -2.05 -11.41 0.41
C LEU A 351 -2.79 -12.02 1.62
N GLY A 352 -2.34 -11.69 2.83
CA GLY A 352 -3.06 -11.91 4.09
C GLY A 352 -3.68 -10.63 4.64
N ALA A 353 -3.79 -10.55 5.97
CA ALA A 353 -4.35 -9.39 6.65
C ALA A 353 -3.36 -8.21 6.75
N ILE A 354 -3.89 -6.99 6.73
CA ILE A 354 -3.21 -5.75 7.07
C ILE A 354 -3.64 -5.28 8.46
N GLY A 355 -2.68 -5.05 9.35
CA GLY A 355 -2.93 -4.48 10.68
C GLY A 355 -3.39 -3.03 10.58
N SER A 356 -2.53 -2.12 10.15
CA SER A 356 -2.92 -0.73 9.95
C SER A 356 -2.10 -0.02 8.89
N VAL A 357 -2.72 0.92 8.16
CA VAL A 357 -2.04 1.84 7.26
C VAL A 357 -2.34 3.28 7.66
N THR A 358 -1.31 4.10 7.84
CA THR A 358 -1.46 5.53 8.10
C THR A 358 -0.63 6.32 7.11
N THR A 359 -1.24 7.26 6.39
CA THR A 359 -0.54 8.26 5.58
C THR A 359 -0.68 9.64 6.22
N GLY A 360 0.40 10.41 6.28
CA GLY A 360 0.33 11.83 6.67
C GLY A 360 -0.20 12.71 5.54
N GLY A 361 0.01 12.28 4.29
CA GLY A 361 -0.49 12.90 3.08
C GLY A 361 -1.73 12.22 2.50
N ALA A 362 -1.86 12.31 1.18
CA ALA A 362 -2.98 11.73 0.42
C ALA A 362 -2.69 10.27 0.02
N ILE A 363 -3.74 9.58 -0.43
CA ILE A 363 -3.62 8.39 -1.28
C ILE A 363 -4.11 8.81 -2.67
N VAL A 364 -3.28 8.68 -3.70
CA VAL A 364 -3.56 9.20 -5.05
C VAL A 364 -3.34 8.11 -6.08
N GLY A 365 -4.36 7.74 -6.83
CA GLY A 365 -4.29 6.82 -7.94
C GLY A 365 -3.54 7.39 -9.15
N GLY A 366 -2.84 6.53 -9.87
CA GLY A 366 -2.15 6.87 -11.11
C GLY A 366 -2.92 6.43 -12.36
N SER A 367 -2.22 6.29 -13.48
CA SER A 367 -2.80 5.75 -14.73
C SER A 367 -2.71 4.22 -14.83
N GLY A 368 -1.89 3.57 -14.01
CA GLY A 368 -1.81 2.10 -13.95
C GLY A 368 -2.97 1.47 -13.16
N ARG A 369 -3.33 0.23 -13.50
CA ARG A 369 -4.39 -0.52 -12.77
C ARG A 369 -3.99 -0.74 -11.31
N ASN A 370 -4.90 -0.59 -10.35
CA ASN A 370 -4.64 -0.73 -8.90
C ASN A 370 -3.46 0.12 -8.38
N SER A 371 -3.09 1.19 -9.08
CA SER A 371 -2.01 2.07 -8.65
C SER A 371 -2.48 3.01 -7.54
N GLY A 372 -1.59 3.34 -6.60
CA GLY A 372 -1.91 4.26 -5.51
C GLY A 372 -2.94 3.70 -4.54
N SER A 373 -2.85 2.42 -4.18
CA SER A 373 -3.90 1.71 -3.45
C SER A 373 -3.39 1.00 -2.19
N VAL A 374 -4.31 0.68 -1.29
CA VAL A 374 -4.11 -0.23 -0.14
C VAL A 374 -4.97 -1.45 -0.37
N VAL A 375 -4.36 -2.64 -0.43
CA VAL A 375 -5.04 -3.89 -0.80
C VAL A 375 -4.67 -5.01 0.16
N ALA A 376 -5.68 -5.66 0.74
CA ALA A 376 -5.50 -6.88 1.55
C ALA A 376 -6.31 -8.05 0.99
N GLY A 377 -5.66 -9.21 0.90
CA GLY A 377 -6.27 -10.44 0.41
C GLY A 377 -6.46 -10.48 -1.10
N PHE A 378 -6.68 -11.69 -1.60
CA PHE A 378 -6.97 -12.01 -3.00
C PHE A 378 -7.93 -13.20 -3.06
N SER A 379 -8.44 -13.51 -4.25
CA SER A 379 -9.29 -14.69 -4.47
C SER A 379 -8.62 -15.96 -3.91
N GLY A 380 -9.23 -16.56 -2.89
CA GLY A 380 -8.72 -17.76 -2.20
C GLY A 380 -7.97 -17.52 -0.88
N SER A 381 -7.67 -16.27 -0.51
CA SER A 381 -7.06 -15.91 0.78
C SER A 381 -7.72 -14.65 1.34
N PRO A 382 -8.66 -14.77 2.31
CA PRO A 382 -9.28 -13.60 2.92
C PRO A 382 -8.25 -12.81 3.71
N GLY A 383 -8.04 -11.56 3.29
CA GLY A 383 -7.19 -10.59 3.96
C GLY A 383 -8.02 -9.45 4.50
N ASP A 384 -8.10 -9.35 5.82
CA ASP A 384 -8.81 -8.24 6.49
C ASP A 384 -7.90 -7.02 6.65
N ILE A 385 -8.50 -5.83 6.69
CA ILE A 385 -7.80 -4.58 7.05
C ILE A 385 -8.36 -4.07 8.37
N ALA A 386 -7.53 -3.99 9.42
CA ALA A 386 -8.01 -3.50 10.71
C ALA A 386 -8.25 -1.97 10.70
N SER A 387 -7.35 -1.19 10.10
CA SER A 387 -7.58 0.25 9.93
C SER A 387 -6.79 0.90 8.80
N VAL A 388 -7.38 1.92 8.18
CA VAL A 388 -6.66 2.87 7.32
C VAL A 388 -6.97 4.31 7.73
N THR A 389 -5.94 5.12 7.91
CA THR A 389 -6.06 6.57 8.14
C THR A 389 -5.32 7.33 7.04
N VAL A 390 -6.07 8.16 6.31
CA VAL A 390 -5.53 9.05 5.27
C VAL A 390 -5.47 10.47 5.81
N GLY A 391 -4.26 11.03 5.87
CA GLY A 391 -3.97 12.35 6.43
C GLY A 391 -4.56 13.51 5.64
N GLN A 392 -4.81 13.30 4.34
CA GLN A 392 -5.52 14.21 3.45
C GLN A 392 -6.65 13.47 2.71
N SER A 393 -6.72 13.57 1.39
CA SER A 393 -7.76 12.97 0.55
C SER A 393 -7.35 11.60 0.00
N LEU A 394 -8.36 10.79 -0.32
CA LEU A 394 -8.24 9.61 -1.19
C LEU A 394 -8.72 10.02 -2.59
N ILE A 395 -7.86 9.90 -3.60
CA ILE A 395 -8.12 10.42 -4.94
C ILE A 395 -7.90 9.31 -5.96
N GLY A 396 -8.93 9.01 -6.75
CA GLY A 396 -8.86 8.08 -7.87
C GLY A 396 -8.09 8.66 -9.05
N GLY A 397 -7.42 7.79 -9.80
CA GLY A 397 -6.66 8.16 -10.99
C GLY A 397 -7.37 7.81 -12.30
N GLY A 398 -6.59 7.80 -13.38
CA GLY A 398 -7.04 7.36 -14.71
C GLY A 398 -7.01 5.84 -14.90
N GLY A 399 -6.24 5.12 -14.08
CA GLY A 399 -6.14 3.67 -14.14
C GLY A 399 -7.31 2.96 -13.48
N GLU A 400 -7.61 1.73 -13.91
CA GLU A 400 -8.66 0.90 -13.33
C GLU A 400 -8.39 0.64 -11.83
N ALA A 401 -9.40 0.76 -10.96
CA ALA A 401 -9.28 0.52 -9.51
C ALA A 401 -8.11 1.27 -8.83
N SER A 402 -7.72 2.42 -9.37
CA SER A 402 -6.65 3.26 -8.85
C SER A 402 -7.13 4.17 -7.71
N GLY A 403 -6.26 4.45 -6.74
CA GLY A 403 -6.62 5.29 -5.60
C GLY A 403 -7.65 4.61 -4.69
N GLN A 404 -7.45 3.34 -4.36
CA GLN A 404 -8.44 2.54 -3.63
C GLN A 404 -7.93 2.09 -2.25
N ILE A 405 -8.85 1.92 -1.31
CA ILE A 405 -8.65 1.10 -0.11
C ILE A 405 -9.58 -0.11 -0.23
N THR A 406 -9.04 -1.33 -0.34
CA THR A 406 -9.86 -2.50 -0.61
C THR A 406 -9.40 -3.78 0.08
N ALA A 407 -10.39 -4.59 0.48
CA ALA A 407 -10.22 -5.97 0.92
C ALA A 407 -11.17 -6.86 0.08
N PRO A 408 -10.78 -7.30 -1.12
CA PRO A 408 -11.71 -7.82 -2.14
C PRO A 408 -12.55 -9.04 -1.71
N VAL A 409 -12.04 -9.82 -0.77
CA VAL A 409 -12.70 -11.01 -0.20
C VAL A 409 -12.77 -10.96 1.33
N GLY A 410 -12.30 -9.86 1.93
CA GLY A 410 -12.16 -9.67 3.37
C GLY A 410 -12.99 -8.51 3.90
N SER A 411 -12.83 -8.25 5.19
CA SER A 411 -13.45 -7.16 5.91
C SER A 411 -12.51 -5.98 6.11
N ILE A 412 -13.06 -4.78 6.17
CA ILE A 412 -12.32 -3.58 6.59
C ILE A 412 -13.00 -3.02 7.83
N ALA A 413 -12.31 -2.99 8.97
CA ALA A 413 -12.93 -2.58 10.23
C ALA A 413 -13.09 -1.06 10.35
N THR A 414 -12.08 -0.26 9.98
CA THR A 414 -12.18 1.21 10.04
C THR A 414 -11.42 1.91 8.92
N VAL A 415 -12.02 2.96 8.35
CA VAL A 415 -11.34 3.88 7.42
C VAL A 415 -11.64 5.31 7.82
N THR A 416 -10.59 6.12 8.00
CA THR A 416 -10.70 7.57 8.24
C THR A 416 -9.98 8.33 7.15
N VAL A 417 -10.67 9.25 6.49
CA VAL A 417 -10.12 10.17 5.49
C VAL A 417 -10.28 11.60 6.01
N LYS A 418 -9.17 12.27 6.31
CA LYS A 418 -9.20 13.63 6.86
C LYS A 418 -9.60 14.70 5.83
N GLY A 419 -9.44 14.40 4.55
CA GLY A 419 -9.93 15.19 3.41
C GLY A 419 -11.17 14.57 2.78
N SER A 420 -11.22 14.57 1.45
CA SER A 420 -12.33 14.02 0.67
C SER A 420 -11.95 12.66 0.06
N VAL A 421 -12.97 11.90 -0.34
CA VAL A 421 -12.83 10.77 -1.25
C VAL A 421 -13.31 11.22 -2.62
N VAL A 422 -12.46 11.15 -3.63
CA VAL A 422 -12.72 11.70 -4.97
C VAL A 422 -12.50 10.62 -6.01
N GLY A 423 -13.52 10.30 -6.79
CA GLY A 423 -13.48 9.35 -7.89
C GLY A 423 -12.63 9.85 -9.07
N GLY A 424 -12.02 8.91 -9.78
CA GLY A 424 -11.21 9.18 -10.97
C GLY A 424 -11.98 8.98 -12.27
N SER A 425 -11.24 9.02 -13.38
CA SER A 425 -11.77 8.72 -14.72
C SER A 425 -11.62 7.24 -15.10
N GLY A 426 -10.77 6.47 -14.41
CA GLY A 426 -10.59 5.05 -14.64
C GLY A 426 -11.82 4.22 -14.24
N SER A 427 -11.99 3.06 -14.87
CA SER A 427 -13.03 2.07 -14.56
C SER A 427 -12.78 1.35 -13.22
N GLY A 428 -13.75 0.57 -12.73
CA GLY A 428 -13.50 -0.41 -11.66
C GLY A 428 -13.28 0.17 -10.26
N SER A 429 -14.09 1.13 -9.82
CA SER A 429 -14.00 1.74 -8.48
C SER A 429 -12.70 2.50 -8.18
N THR A 430 -12.46 3.57 -8.93
CA THR A 430 -11.38 4.52 -8.63
C THR A 430 -11.77 5.47 -7.49
N GLY A 431 -10.81 5.84 -6.63
CA GLY A 431 -11.09 6.74 -5.52
C GLY A 431 -12.12 6.15 -4.55
N ALA A 432 -11.96 4.89 -4.17
CA ALA A 432 -13.01 4.12 -3.52
C ALA A 432 -12.53 3.40 -2.25
N ILE A 433 -13.48 3.12 -1.36
CA ILE A 433 -13.29 2.31 -0.14
C ILE A 433 -14.23 1.11 -0.26
N VAL A 434 -13.70 -0.10 -0.44
CA VAL A 434 -14.52 -1.28 -0.75
C VAL A 434 -14.13 -2.49 0.09
N ALA A 435 -15.08 -3.14 0.74
CA ALA A 435 -14.87 -4.43 1.40
C ALA A 435 -15.68 -5.54 0.71
N GLY A 436 -15.03 -6.68 0.47
CA GLY A 436 -15.65 -7.90 -0.06
C GLY A 436 -16.54 -8.63 0.93
N GLN A 437 -16.50 -8.24 2.20
CA GLN A 437 -17.37 -8.72 3.27
C GLN A 437 -17.97 -7.52 4.01
N ASN A 438 -17.73 -7.42 5.33
CA ASN A 438 -18.20 -6.29 6.13
C ASN A 438 -17.25 -5.09 5.98
N LEU A 439 -17.82 -3.93 5.67
CA LEU A 439 -17.20 -2.63 5.88
C LEU A 439 -17.69 -2.07 7.22
N GLY A 440 -16.76 -1.79 8.11
CA GLY A 440 -17.02 -1.25 9.44
C GLY A 440 -17.36 0.23 9.39
N THR A 441 -16.61 1.05 10.13
CA THR A 441 -16.84 2.50 10.19
C THR A 441 -16.01 3.21 9.13
N VAL A 442 -16.66 4.03 8.29
CA VAL A 442 -16.01 4.95 7.37
C VAL A 442 -16.30 6.38 7.79
N ALA A 443 -15.25 7.17 8.04
CA ALA A 443 -15.34 8.58 8.38
C ALA A 443 -14.61 9.43 7.34
N ILE A 444 -15.34 10.29 6.63
CA ILE A 444 -14.83 11.21 5.62
C ILE A 444 -15.08 12.64 6.14
N ASN A 445 -14.01 13.39 6.40
CA ASN A 445 -14.12 14.75 6.92
C ASN A 445 -14.46 15.80 5.85
N GLY A 446 -14.20 15.50 4.58
CA GLY A 446 -14.59 16.27 3.41
C GLY A 446 -15.82 15.69 2.74
N ASN A 447 -15.79 15.64 1.41
CA ASN A 447 -16.88 15.12 0.57
C ASN A 447 -16.60 13.70 0.10
N LEU A 448 -17.65 12.98 -0.31
CA LEU A 448 -17.56 11.84 -1.22
C LEU A 448 -17.99 12.33 -2.60
N VAL A 449 -17.10 12.27 -3.59
CA VAL A 449 -17.30 12.87 -4.92
C VAL A 449 -17.10 11.81 -5.99
N GLY A 450 -18.10 11.61 -6.85
CA GLY A 450 -18.02 10.75 -8.03
C GLY A 450 -17.18 11.38 -9.14
N GLY A 451 -16.51 10.52 -9.91
CA GLY A 451 -15.73 10.92 -11.08
C GLY A 451 -16.43 10.59 -12.41
N ALA A 452 -15.66 10.57 -13.49
CA ALA A 452 -16.14 10.15 -14.80
C ALA A 452 -16.14 8.62 -14.97
N GLY A 453 -15.36 7.89 -14.17
CA GLY A 453 -15.31 6.44 -14.22
C GLY A 453 -16.53 5.77 -13.59
N VAL A 454 -16.93 4.60 -14.12
CA VAL A 454 -18.01 3.78 -13.57
C VAL A 454 -17.66 3.33 -12.15
N GLY A 455 -18.59 3.51 -11.20
CA GLY A 455 -18.38 3.18 -9.80
C GLY A 455 -17.27 3.98 -9.12
N SER A 456 -16.86 5.13 -9.66
CA SER A 456 -15.81 5.96 -9.07
C SER A 456 -16.31 6.77 -7.88
N GLY A 457 -15.46 7.01 -6.87
CA GLY A 457 -15.87 7.79 -5.69
C GLY A 457 -16.89 7.05 -4.84
N VAL A 458 -16.62 5.79 -4.49
CA VAL A 458 -17.58 4.89 -3.86
C VAL A 458 -17.14 4.47 -2.46
N VAL A 459 -18.12 4.33 -1.56
CA VAL A 459 -17.98 3.59 -0.30
C VAL A 459 -18.85 2.33 -0.39
N GLY A 460 -18.21 1.17 -0.44
CA GLY A 460 -18.81 -0.10 -0.84
C GLY A 460 -18.61 -1.25 0.16
N GLY A 461 -19.66 -2.03 0.45
CA GLY A 461 -19.54 -3.27 1.25
C GLY A 461 -20.44 -4.38 0.72
N VAL A 462 -19.89 -5.58 0.51
CA VAL A 462 -20.69 -6.71 0.01
C VAL A 462 -21.66 -7.21 1.07
N ALA A 463 -21.20 -7.63 2.25
CA ALA A 463 -22.09 -8.18 3.27
C ALA A 463 -22.87 -7.08 4.02
N ARG A 464 -22.16 -6.01 4.41
CA ARG A 464 -22.71 -4.94 5.22
C ARG A 464 -21.80 -3.71 5.19
N ILE A 465 -22.39 -2.53 5.27
CA ILE A 465 -21.71 -1.34 5.77
C ILE A 465 -22.25 -1.00 7.16
N SER A 466 -21.37 -0.79 8.14
CA SER A 466 -21.79 -0.50 9.51
C SER A 466 -22.20 0.95 9.67
N THR A 467 -21.29 1.87 9.35
CA THR A 467 -21.53 3.31 9.46
C THR A 467 -20.70 4.03 8.41
N VAL A 468 -21.32 4.95 7.68
CA VAL A 468 -20.65 5.93 6.82
C VAL A 468 -20.99 7.32 7.34
N GLY A 469 -19.98 8.05 7.80
CA GLY A 469 -20.09 9.45 8.17
C GLY A 469 -19.33 10.31 7.17
N ILE A 470 -20.02 11.18 6.44
CA ILE A 470 -19.44 12.18 5.54
C ILE A 470 -19.76 13.55 6.11
N LYS A 471 -18.76 14.29 6.61
CA LYS A 471 -19.00 15.64 7.18
C LYS A 471 -19.38 16.67 6.13
N GLY A 472 -18.91 16.49 4.89
CA GLY A 472 -19.28 17.29 3.73
C GLY A 472 -20.54 16.75 3.04
N SER A 473 -20.51 16.76 1.71
CA SER A 473 -21.60 16.30 0.84
C SER A 473 -21.27 14.95 0.19
N LEU A 474 -22.33 14.23 -0.20
CA LEU A 474 -22.29 13.13 -1.16
C LEU A 474 -22.62 13.69 -2.55
N ILE A 475 -21.72 13.57 -3.51
CA ILE A 475 -21.82 14.24 -4.81
C ILE A 475 -21.61 13.23 -5.93
N GLY A 476 -22.59 13.05 -6.80
CA GLY A 476 -22.52 12.21 -7.98
C GLY A 476 -21.65 12.80 -9.07
N GLY A 477 -21.00 11.92 -9.84
CA GLY A 477 -20.18 12.29 -10.99
C GLY A 477 -20.86 12.03 -12.33
N ALA A 478 -20.06 11.98 -13.40
CA ALA A 478 -20.52 11.64 -14.74
C ALA A 478 -20.56 10.12 -14.99
N GLY A 479 -19.78 9.34 -14.23
CA GLY A 479 -19.80 7.88 -14.33
C GLY A 479 -21.07 7.29 -13.71
N GLN A 480 -21.56 6.19 -14.30
CA GLN A 480 -22.63 5.37 -13.69
C GLN A 480 -22.23 4.97 -12.27
N THR A 481 -23.20 5.02 -11.34
CA THR A 481 -23.04 4.71 -9.90
C THR A 481 -21.87 5.41 -9.20
N SER A 482 -21.38 6.52 -9.76
CA SER A 482 -20.28 7.29 -9.18
C SER A 482 -20.76 8.17 -8.02
N GLY A 483 -19.92 8.38 -7.01
CA GLY A 483 -20.25 9.22 -5.86
C GLY A 483 -21.33 8.60 -4.99
N THR A 484 -21.26 7.29 -4.72
CA THR A 484 -22.33 6.55 -4.05
C THR A 484 -21.86 5.89 -2.75
N VAL A 485 -22.81 5.68 -1.84
CA VAL A 485 -22.67 4.71 -0.75
C VAL A 485 -23.48 3.48 -1.12
N PHE A 486 -22.83 2.34 -1.25
CA PHE A 486 -23.43 1.15 -1.84
C PHE A 486 -23.15 -0.10 -0.99
N ALA A 487 -24.16 -0.90 -0.70
CA ALA A 487 -23.97 -2.23 -0.16
C ALA A 487 -24.79 -3.26 -0.93
N ILE A 488 -24.26 -4.48 -1.09
CA ILE A 488 -25.11 -5.59 -1.54
C ILE A 488 -26.05 -5.95 -0.40
N GLY A 489 -25.52 -6.33 0.75
CA GLY A 489 -26.32 -6.47 1.97
C GLY A 489 -26.67 -5.12 2.59
N SER A 490 -26.71 -5.03 3.92
CA SER A 490 -27.34 -3.90 4.61
C SER A 490 -26.40 -2.70 4.87
N ILE A 491 -26.96 -1.49 4.92
CA ILE A 491 -26.30 -0.29 5.45
C ILE A 491 -26.88 0.03 6.83
N GLY A 492 -26.04 0.06 7.86
CA GLY A 492 -26.46 0.44 9.21
C GLY A 492 -26.82 1.91 9.30
N THR A 493 -25.84 2.81 9.17
CA THR A 493 -26.10 4.26 9.22
C THR A 493 -25.31 5.00 8.15
N ALA A 494 -25.98 5.92 7.45
CA ALA A 494 -25.37 6.90 6.56
C ALA A 494 -25.68 8.31 7.06
N ASP A 495 -24.67 8.99 7.61
CA ASP A 495 -24.75 10.35 8.11
C ASP A 495 -24.00 11.30 7.16
N ILE A 496 -24.73 12.13 6.43
CA ILE A 496 -24.23 13.15 5.50
C ILE A 496 -24.39 14.52 6.14
N GLY A 497 -23.30 15.25 6.35
CA GLY A 497 -23.27 16.50 7.10
C GLY A 497 -23.87 17.68 6.33
N ARG A 498 -23.79 17.64 4.99
CA ARG A 498 -24.37 18.63 4.08
C ARG A 498 -25.37 17.94 3.15
N ASP A 499 -25.14 18.01 1.84
CA ASP A 499 -26.13 17.67 0.84
C ASP A 499 -25.84 16.30 0.21
N VAL A 500 -26.90 15.68 -0.32
CA VAL A 500 -26.81 14.57 -1.27
C VAL A 500 -27.16 15.15 -2.64
N ILE A 501 -26.25 15.05 -3.60
CA ILE A 501 -26.38 15.69 -4.91
C ILE A 501 -26.16 14.63 -5.98
N GLY A 502 -27.19 14.35 -6.78
CA GLY A 502 -27.08 13.48 -7.94
C GLY A 502 -26.20 14.09 -9.03
N GLY A 503 -25.61 13.22 -9.87
CA GLY A 503 -24.71 13.62 -10.95
C GLY A 503 -25.32 13.46 -12.36
N GLN A 504 -24.43 13.37 -13.34
CA GLN A 504 -24.78 13.15 -14.75
C GLN A 504 -24.78 11.65 -15.12
N GLY A 505 -24.28 10.78 -14.24
CA GLY A 505 -24.31 9.34 -14.42
C GLY A 505 -25.57 8.69 -13.84
N ILE A 506 -26.04 7.61 -14.46
CA ILE A 506 -27.16 6.79 -13.96
C ILE A 506 -26.85 6.32 -12.52
N GLY A 507 -27.79 6.51 -11.60
CA GLY A 507 -27.64 6.12 -10.19
C GLY A 507 -26.52 6.83 -9.43
N SER A 508 -25.95 7.91 -9.96
CA SER A 508 -24.85 8.64 -9.32
C SER A 508 -25.33 9.51 -8.15
N GLY A 509 -24.46 9.73 -7.15
CA GLY A 509 -24.76 10.64 -6.05
C GLY A 509 -25.83 10.13 -5.08
N GLY A 510 -26.01 8.82 -4.97
CA GLY A 510 -27.07 8.18 -4.20
C GLY A 510 -26.58 7.21 -3.12
N MET A 511 -27.54 6.64 -2.38
CA MET A 511 -27.31 5.63 -1.35
C MET A 511 -28.17 4.40 -1.62
N ARG A 512 -27.57 3.22 -1.64
CA ARG A 512 -28.24 2.00 -2.10
C ARG A 512 -27.84 0.75 -1.32
N SER A 513 -28.84 -0.04 -0.94
CA SER A 513 -28.69 -1.45 -0.55
C SER A 513 -29.45 -2.34 -1.55
N THR A 514 -28.79 -3.34 -2.15
CA THR A 514 -29.38 -4.14 -3.27
C THR A 514 -29.93 -5.51 -2.91
N SER A 515 -29.76 -5.93 -1.66
CA SER A 515 -30.35 -7.16 -1.11
C SER A 515 -30.61 -7.07 0.39
N GLY A 516 -30.45 -5.88 0.97
CA GLY A 516 -30.60 -5.64 2.40
C GLY A 516 -31.37 -4.36 2.72
N SER A 517 -31.29 -3.97 3.98
CA SER A 517 -31.96 -2.79 4.53
C SER A 517 -30.99 -1.63 4.71
N ILE A 518 -31.52 -0.41 4.74
CA ILE A 518 -30.85 0.78 5.25
C ILE A 518 -31.54 1.18 6.57
N ALA A 519 -30.85 1.04 7.70
CA ALA A 519 -31.48 1.31 9.00
C ALA A 519 -31.62 2.82 9.30
N LYS A 520 -30.65 3.64 8.89
CA LYS A 520 -30.75 5.10 9.08
C LYS A 520 -30.01 5.89 8.02
N VAL A 521 -30.68 6.91 7.52
CA VAL A 521 -30.10 7.99 6.70
C VAL A 521 -30.35 9.33 7.38
N SER A 522 -29.30 10.14 7.54
CA SER A 522 -29.41 11.53 7.98
C SER A 522 -28.65 12.46 7.04
N VAL A 523 -29.33 13.50 6.56
CA VAL A 523 -28.79 14.50 5.63
C VAL A 523 -28.92 15.87 6.28
N GLY A 524 -27.80 16.51 6.57
CA GLY A 524 -27.73 17.81 7.24
C GLY A 524 -28.17 18.99 6.37
N GLY A 525 -28.22 18.79 5.06
CA GLY A 525 -28.69 19.73 4.04
C GLY A 525 -29.88 19.19 3.27
N SER A 526 -29.82 19.33 1.94
CA SER A 526 -30.86 18.91 0.99
C SER A 526 -30.48 17.62 0.26
N VAL A 527 -31.48 16.95 -0.32
CA VAL A 527 -31.29 15.90 -1.32
C VAL A 527 -31.74 16.45 -2.67
N LEU A 528 -30.82 16.45 -3.62
CA LEU A 528 -30.98 17.05 -4.95
C LEU A 528 -30.74 15.96 -5.98
N SER A 529 -31.63 15.80 -6.95
CA SER A 529 -31.36 14.90 -8.06
C SER A 529 -30.31 15.50 -8.99
N GLY A 530 -29.68 14.64 -9.77
CA GLY A 530 -28.90 15.05 -10.92
C GLY A 530 -29.77 15.15 -12.17
N THR A 531 -29.12 15.00 -13.32
CA THR A 531 -29.74 15.06 -14.65
C THR A 531 -30.03 13.68 -15.23
N ALA A 532 -29.38 12.64 -14.73
CA ALA A 532 -29.57 11.25 -15.17
C ALA A 532 -30.54 10.47 -14.27
N ASP A 533 -31.04 9.37 -14.80
CA ASP A 533 -31.99 8.49 -14.11
C ASP A 533 -31.39 7.91 -12.81
N GLY A 534 -32.20 7.87 -11.76
CA GLY A 534 -31.79 7.37 -10.44
C GLY A 534 -30.74 8.23 -9.72
N SER A 535 -30.29 9.34 -10.31
CA SER A 535 -29.27 10.18 -9.68
C SER A 535 -29.81 10.89 -8.44
N GLY A 536 -29.07 10.84 -7.34
CA GLY A 536 -29.52 11.36 -6.04
C GLY A 536 -30.52 10.48 -5.30
N SER A 537 -30.76 9.24 -5.76
CA SER A 537 -31.73 8.34 -5.12
C SER A 537 -31.27 7.80 -3.77
N ILE A 538 -32.22 7.49 -2.89
CA ILE A 538 -31.99 6.78 -1.63
C ILE A 538 -32.91 5.58 -1.58
N GLY A 539 -32.38 4.36 -1.53
CA GLY A 539 -33.25 3.19 -1.44
C GLY A 539 -32.63 1.86 -1.02
N ALA A 540 -33.50 0.91 -0.69
CA ALA A 540 -33.16 -0.40 -0.14
C ALA A 540 -34.07 -1.49 -0.71
N ASP A 541 -33.54 -2.68 -0.99
CA ASP A 541 -34.38 -3.80 -1.49
C ASP A 541 -35.08 -4.59 -0.40
N GLN A 542 -34.79 -4.26 0.85
CA GLN A 542 -35.63 -4.63 1.98
C GLN A 542 -36.21 -3.36 2.60
N GLU A 543 -35.71 -2.94 3.75
CA GLU A 543 -36.31 -1.85 4.52
C GLU A 543 -35.49 -0.57 4.45
N LEU A 544 -36.16 0.56 4.29
CA LEU A 544 -35.61 1.88 4.56
C LEU A 544 -36.23 2.41 5.85
N GLN A 545 -35.60 2.11 6.99
CA GLN A 545 -36.24 2.26 8.30
C GLN A 545 -36.40 3.71 8.73
N SER A 546 -35.39 4.57 8.51
CA SER A 546 -35.50 5.99 8.84
C SER A 546 -34.68 6.89 7.92
N VAL A 547 -35.30 7.99 7.48
CA VAL A 547 -34.67 9.04 6.68
C VAL A 547 -34.97 10.40 7.31
N SER A 548 -33.94 11.18 7.59
CA SER A 548 -34.07 12.57 8.06
C SER A 548 -33.28 13.51 7.18
N ILE A 549 -33.97 14.46 6.56
CA ILE A 549 -33.42 15.46 5.65
C ILE A 549 -33.72 16.82 6.26
N LYS A 550 -32.69 17.59 6.65
CA LYS A 550 -32.90 18.84 7.39
C LYS A 550 -33.48 19.96 6.55
N LYS A 551 -33.21 19.97 5.25
CA LYS A 551 -33.71 20.96 4.30
C LYS A 551 -34.63 20.29 3.28
N ASP A 552 -34.37 20.48 1.99
CA ASP A 552 -35.32 20.20 0.93
C ASP A 552 -35.03 18.86 0.23
N VAL A 553 -36.05 18.32 -0.43
CA VAL A 553 -35.94 17.24 -1.40
C VAL A 553 -36.37 17.78 -2.76
N ILE A 554 -35.46 17.80 -3.73
CA ILE A 554 -35.68 18.48 -5.01
C ILE A 554 -35.27 17.54 -6.15
N GLY A 555 -36.24 17.12 -6.94
CA GLY A 555 -36.00 16.41 -8.21
C GLY A 555 -35.76 17.32 -9.41
N GLY A 556 -35.41 16.69 -10.53
CA GLY A 556 -34.98 17.34 -11.75
C GLY A 556 -36.15 17.88 -12.57
N GLY A 557 -35.88 18.40 -13.76
CA GLY A 557 -36.97 18.89 -14.65
C GLY A 557 -37.74 17.77 -15.36
N VAL A 558 -37.09 16.62 -15.59
CA VAL A 558 -37.61 15.50 -16.39
C VAL A 558 -38.04 14.34 -15.49
N MET A 559 -37.14 13.86 -14.63
CA MET A 559 -37.41 12.75 -13.71
C MET A 559 -37.49 13.22 -12.25
N PRO A 560 -38.41 12.65 -11.46
CA PRO A 560 -38.50 12.97 -10.05
C PRO A 560 -37.35 12.34 -9.26
N LEU A 561 -37.01 12.95 -8.13
CA LEU A 561 -36.10 12.33 -7.16
C LEU A 561 -36.77 11.12 -6.50
N GLN A 562 -36.06 9.99 -6.41
CA GLN A 562 -36.61 8.73 -5.93
C GLN A 562 -36.11 8.41 -4.50
N ILE A 563 -37.04 8.22 -3.56
CA ILE A 563 -36.78 7.60 -2.26
C ILE A 563 -37.66 6.37 -2.15
N PHE A 564 -37.06 5.19 -2.06
CA PHE A 564 -37.81 3.96 -2.28
C PHE A 564 -37.35 2.79 -1.41
N ALA A 565 -38.23 1.81 -1.25
CA ALA A 565 -37.87 0.51 -0.70
C ALA A 565 -38.81 -0.57 -1.21
N ALA A 566 -38.28 -1.77 -1.50
CA ALA A 566 -39.12 -2.88 -1.94
C ALA A 566 -39.92 -3.47 -0.78
N GLY A 567 -39.32 -3.53 0.41
CA GLY A 567 -39.94 -4.04 1.63
C GLY A 567 -40.02 -5.56 1.71
N ASN A 568 -40.08 -6.05 2.95
CA ASN A 568 -40.37 -7.45 3.25
C ASN A 568 -41.89 -7.63 3.46
N ALA A 569 -42.38 -8.88 3.49
CA ALA A 569 -43.81 -9.16 3.66
C ALA A 569 -44.37 -8.67 5.01
N ASP A 570 -43.52 -8.62 6.06
CA ASP A 570 -43.94 -8.49 7.45
C ASP A 570 -43.48 -7.19 8.13
N SER A 571 -42.95 -6.22 7.36
CA SER A 571 -42.41 -4.98 7.92
C SER A 571 -42.69 -3.76 7.04
N ASN A 572 -42.43 -2.57 7.60
CA ASN A 572 -42.51 -1.34 6.84
C ASN A 572 -41.39 -1.29 5.81
N ALA A 573 -41.75 -1.30 4.53
CA ALA A 573 -40.80 -1.05 3.44
C ALA A 573 -40.10 0.29 3.67
N ILE A 574 -40.89 1.34 3.94
CA ILE A 574 -40.38 2.63 4.38
C ILE A 574 -40.90 2.90 5.79
N GLY A 575 -40.00 3.06 6.75
CA GLY A 575 -40.38 3.43 8.11
C GLY A 575 -40.76 4.91 8.20
N ARG A 576 -39.90 5.72 8.81
CA ARG A 576 -40.15 7.16 9.01
C ARG A 576 -39.32 8.03 8.08
N ILE A 577 -39.98 8.93 7.36
CA ILE A 577 -39.32 10.01 6.61
C ILE A 577 -39.65 11.37 7.24
N THR A 578 -38.62 12.19 7.46
CA THR A 578 -38.75 13.58 7.91
C THR A 578 -38.01 14.52 6.96
N VAL A 579 -38.69 15.54 6.47
CA VAL A 579 -38.14 16.60 5.62
C VAL A 579 -38.38 17.95 6.30
N GLY A 580 -37.30 18.63 6.69
CA GLY A 580 -37.35 19.91 7.39
C GLY A 580 -37.69 21.11 6.49
N GLY A 581 -37.53 20.96 5.18
CA GLY A 581 -37.89 21.91 4.15
C GLY A 581 -39.06 21.44 3.28
N SER A 582 -39.03 21.79 2.01
CA SER A 582 -40.05 21.43 1.01
C SER A 582 -39.64 20.19 0.21
N VAL A 583 -40.63 19.53 -0.36
CA VAL A 583 -40.43 18.46 -1.34
C VAL A 583 -40.97 18.94 -2.68
N ARG A 584 -40.13 18.88 -3.72
CA ARG A 584 -40.48 19.25 -5.09
C ARG A 584 -40.07 18.17 -6.07
N ASN A 585 -40.98 17.79 -6.96
CA ASN A 585 -40.74 16.78 -8.00
C ASN A 585 -40.05 15.52 -7.45
N ALA A 586 -40.61 14.91 -6.41
CA ALA A 586 -40.06 13.70 -5.81
C ALA A 586 -41.12 12.62 -5.64
N VAL A 587 -40.67 11.37 -5.58
CA VAL A 587 -41.51 10.20 -5.35
C VAL A 587 -41.00 9.41 -4.15
N PHE A 588 -41.91 9.07 -3.25
CA PHE A 588 -41.68 8.14 -2.14
C PHE A 588 -42.39 6.84 -2.46
N LEU A 589 -41.63 5.75 -2.65
CA LEU A 589 -42.14 4.51 -3.25
C LEU A 589 -41.88 3.30 -2.34
N ALA A 590 -42.91 2.81 -1.66
CA ALA A 590 -42.87 1.52 -0.97
C ALA A 590 -43.41 0.41 -1.89
N GLY A 591 -42.68 -0.71 -1.98
CA GLY A 591 -42.99 -1.80 -2.91
C GLY A 591 -42.21 -1.76 -4.23
N TRP A 592 -41.17 -0.93 -4.29
CA TRP A 592 -40.41 -0.65 -5.51
C TRP A 592 -38.91 -0.88 -5.30
N GLU A 593 -38.23 -1.31 -6.35
CA GLU A 593 -36.78 -1.55 -6.41
C GLU A 593 -36.20 -0.77 -7.60
N ILE A 594 -34.93 -0.36 -7.56
CA ILE A 594 -34.28 0.26 -8.74
C ILE A 594 -33.70 -0.83 -9.63
N GLU A 595 -33.96 -0.73 -10.93
CA GLU A 595 -33.26 -1.52 -11.93
C GLU A 595 -31.90 -0.86 -12.22
N GLU A 596 -30.79 -1.53 -11.90
CA GLU A 596 -29.44 -0.94 -11.96
C GLU A 596 -29.05 -0.43 -13.36
N ALA A 597 -29.50 -1.11 -14.42
CA ALA A 597 -29.17 -0.77 -15.80
C ALA A 597 -29.81 0.56 -16.23
N SER A 598 -31.06 0.78 -15.84
CA SER A 598 -31.85 1.96 -16.23
C SER A 598 -31.78 3.08 -15.19
N GLY A 599 -31.50 2.76 -13.92
CA GLY A 599 -31.65 3.70 -12.81
C GLY A 599 -33.10 4.09 -12.53
N LEU A 600 -34.07 3.35 -13.08
CA LEU A 600 -35.49 3.59 -12.85
C LEU A 600 -36.03 2.59 -11.83
N CYS A 601 -36.99 3.05 -11.01
CA CYS A 601 -37.69 2.14 -10.11
C CYS A 601 -38.67 1.25 -10.90
N SER A 602 -38.73 -0.02 -10.54
CA SER A 602 -39.72 -1.01 -10.99
C SER A 602 -40.57 -1.50 -9.81
N PRO A 603 -41.86 -1.79 -10.03
CA PRO A 603 -42.75 -2.30 -8.99
C PRO A 603 -42.50 -3.78 -8.74
N VAL A 604 -42.26 -4.16 -7.49
CA VAL A 604 -41.87 -5.55 -7.13
C VAL A 604 -42.69 -6.14 -5.98
N ASN A 605 -43.31 -5.31 -5.13
CA ASN A 605 -44.01 -5.79 -3.94
C ASN A 605 -45.28 -5.00 -3.60
N GLY A 606 -46.43 -5.62 -3.83
CA GLY A 606 -47.76 -5.09 -3.47
C GLY A 606 -48.03 -4.90 -1.98
N SER A 607 -47.22 -5.52 -1.13
CA SER A 607 -47.32 -5.41 0.33
C SER A 607 -46.56 -4.21 0.89
N GLY A 608 -45.93 -3.38 0.05
CA GLY A 608 -45.12 -2.25 0.50
C GLY A 608 -45.91 -1.30 1.39
N THR A 609 -45.43 -1.07 2.61
CA THR A 609 -46.05 -0.16 3.59
C THR A 609 -45.13 1.01 3.95
N ILE A 610 -45.74 2.16 4.25
CA ILE A 610 -45.06 3.38 4.72
C ILE A 610 -45.56 3.72 6.11
N ALA A 611 -44.68 3.77 7.12
CA ALA A 611 -45.11 4.07 8.48
C ALA A 611 -45.53 5.53 8.64
N SER A 612 -44.65 6.47 8.27
CA SER A 612 -44.98 7.91 8.33
C SER A 612 -44.08 8.79 7.47
N ILE A 613 -44.66 9.83 6.88
CA ILE A 613 -43.93 10.91 6.20
C ILE A 613 -44.33 12.25 6.81
N SER A 614 -43.34 13.05 7.21
CA SER A 614 -43.53 14.40 7.73
C SER A 614 -42.69 15.41 6.96
N ILE A 615 -43.34 16.41 6.38
CA ILE A 615 -42.75 17.46 5.55
C ILE A 615 -43.13 18.79 6.18
N ARG A 616 -42.15 19.59 6.59
CA ARG A 616 -42.43 20.90 7.23
C ARG A 616 -42.86 21.96 6.22
N GLY A 617 -42.29 21.92 5.02
CA GLY A 617 -42.55 22.88 3.95
C GLY A 617 -43.68 22.48 3.02
N THR A 618 -43.53 22.87 1.76
CA THR A 618 -44.48 22.62 0.69
C THR A 618 -44.28 21.24 0.09
N PHE A 619 -45.37 20.58 -0.33
CA PHE A 619 -45.34 19.37 -1.14
C PHE A 619 -45.79 19.71 -2.57
N ASP A 620 -44.85 19.79 -3.50
CA ASP A 620 -45.03 20.34 -4.84
C ASP A 620 -44.71 19.29 -5.92
N ARG A 621 -45.67 18.98 -6.79
CA ARG A 621 -45.51 18.04 -7.91
C ARG A 621 -44.86 16.72 -7.49
N SER A 622 -45.29 16.16 -6.36
CA SER A 622 -44.64 15.01 -5.73
C SER A 622 -45.66 13.97 -5.33
N SER A 623 -45.24 12.70 -5.26
CA SER A 623 -46.13 11.58 -4.97
C SER A 623 -45.61 10.70 -3.83
N ILE A 624 -46.53 10.09 -3.09
CA ILE A 624 -46.26 9.08 -2.07
C ILE A 624 -47.09 7.85 -2.47
N SER A 625 -46.43 6.74 -2.78
CA SER A 625 -47.08 5.50 -3.20
C SER A 625 -46.62 4.32 -2.35
N ALA A 626 -47.57 3.48 -1.93
CA ALA A 626 -47.29 2.26 -1.19
C ALA A 626 -48.04 1.07 -1.82
N GLY A 627 -47.28 0.13 -2.39
CA GLY A 627 -47.79 -1.09 -3.06
C GLY A 627 -48.62 -0.82 -4.31
N VAL A 628 -48.45 0.36 -4.93
CA VAL A 628 -49.23 0.81 -6.09
C VAL A 628 -48.30 1.21 -7.22
N GLN A 629 -48.70 0.85 -8.44
CA GLN A 629 -48.07 1.20 -9.70
C GLN A 629 -48.99 2.02 -10.58
N ASN A 630 -48.40 2.74 -11.54
CA ASN A 630 -49.12 3.42 -12.59
C ASN A 630 -48.39 3.18 -13.91
N ALA A 631 -49.12 2.84 -14.97
CA ALA A 631 -48.54 2.53 -16.28
C ALA A 631 -47.80 3.72 -16.91
N LEU A 632 -48.14 4.96 -16.51
CA LEU A 632 -47.48 6.20 -16.95
C LEU A 632 -46.63 6.78 -15.81
N PHE A 633 -45.73 6.00 -15.22
CA PHE A 633 -44.84 6.46 -14.14
C PHE A 633 -44.17 7.82 -14.48
N PRO A 634 -44.12 8.80 -13.56
CA PRO A 634 -44.50 8.77 -12.14
C PRO A 634 -45.92 9.35 -11.84
N ASN A 635 -46.89 9.14 -12.73
CA ASN A 635 -48.20 9.81 -12.73
C ASN A 635 -49.22 9.18 -11.76
N PHE A 636 -49.04 9.34 -10.45
CA PHE A 636 -49.92 8.78 -9.42
C PHE A 636 -51.12 9.67 -9.07
N GLY A 637 -52.17 9.11 -8.46
CA GLY A 637 -53.34 9.86 -7.99
C GLY A 637 -54.43 9.96 -9.05
N ASN A 638 -54.59 8.94 -9.89
CA ASN A 638 -55.58 8.90 -10.96
C ASN A 638 -56.15 7.50 -11.15
N ALA A 639 -57.11 7.37 -12.06
CA ALA A 639 -57.80 6.10 -12.33
C ALA A 639 -56.91 5.00 -12.93
N ALA A 640 -55.70 5.32 -13.40
CA ALA A 640 -54.75 4.34 -13.92
C ALA A 640 -53.84 3.73 -12.83
N ASP A 641 -53.97 4.17 -11.57
CA ASP A 641 -53.30 3.54 -10.44
C ASP A 641 -53.80 2.10 -10.26
N ALA A 642 -52.87 1.16 -10.15
CA ALA A 642 -53.15 -0.26 -10.01
C ALA A 642 -52.32 -0.86 -8.87
N VAL A 643 -52.89 -1.84 -8.18
CA VAL A 643 -52.19 -2.59 -7.13
C VAL A 643 -51.01 -3.37 -7.76
N ILE A 644 -49.84 -3.30 -7.12
CA ILE A 644 -48.72 -4.20 -7.44
C ILE A 644 -49.06 -5.58 -6.86
N ALA A 645 -48.71 -6.66 -7.53
CA ALA A 645 -48.97 -8.00 -6.99
C ALA A 645 -48.23 -8.20 -5.65
N GLY A 646 -48.92 -8.71 -4.63
CA GLY A 646 -48.33 -8.98 -3.32
C GLY A 646 -49.30 -9.69 -2.37
N PRO A 647 -48.78 -10.40 -1.34
CA PRO A 647 -49.60 -11.20 -0.43
C PRO A 647 -50.44 -10.37 0.56
N ASN A 648 -49.99 -9.17 0.93
CA ASN A 648 -50.60 -8.36 1.99
C ASN A 648 -51.15 -7.03 1.46
N PHE A 649 -51.98 -6.36 2.27
CA PHE A 649 -52.47 -5.01 1.99
C PHE A 649 -51.35 -3.98 2.18
N SER A 650 -51.08 -3.18 1.16
CA SER A 650 -50.27 -1.98 1.32
C SER A 650 -50.98 -0.93 2.17
N SER A 651 -50.20 -0.12 2.86
CA SER A 651 -50.72 0.96 3.69
C SER A 651 -49.76 2.13 3.84
N ILE A 652 -50.34 3.31 4.07
CA ILE A 652 -49.63 4.52 4.51
C ILE A 652 -50.20 4.90 5.88
N GLY A 653 -49.38 4.82 6.93
CA GLY A 653 -49.81 5.10 8.30
C GLY A 653 -50.19 6.57 8.51
N SER A 654 -49.28 7.51 8.19
CA SER A 654 -49.60 8.94 8.24
C SER A 654 -48.76 9.81 7.32
N VAL A 655 -49.36 10.88 6.80
CA VAL A 655 -48.68 11.94 6.05
C VAL A 655 -49.00 13.30 6.68
N VAL A 656 -47.97 14.07 7.01
CA VAL A 656 -48.10 15.42 7.56
C VAL A 656 -47.34 16.40 6.68
N ILE A 657 -48.04 17.40 6.17
CA ILE A 657 -47.49 18.47 5.32
C ILE A 657 -47.75 19.80 6.05
N GLY A 658 -46.68 20.49 6.43
CA GLY A 658 -46.74 21.68 7.28
C GLY A 658 -47.22 22.95 6.57
N SER A 659 -47.13 22.99 5.24
CA SER A 659 -47.55 24.11 4.41
C SER A 659 -48.60 23.68 3.38
N THR A 660 -48.43 24.06 2.11
CA THR A 660 -49.36 23.79 1.00
C THR A 660 -49.00 22.52 0.24
N VAL A 661 -50.01 21.97 -0.44
CA VAL A 661 -49.87 20.94 -1.47
C VAL A 661 -50.17 21.56 -2.83
N ALA A 662 -49.27 21.36 -3.80
CA ALA A 662 -49.35 21.97 -5.13
C ALA A 662 -49.06 20.94 -6.24
N GLY A 663 -49.79 21.05 -7.34
CA GLY A 663 -49.60 20.29 -8.57
C GLY A 663 -48.84 21.09 -9.62
N SER A 664 -48.78 20.56 -10.85
CA SER A 664 -48.06 21.21 -11.96
C SER A 664 -48.89 22.27 -12.69
N GLY A 665 -50.22 22.23 -12.55
CA GLY A 665 -51.15 22.98 -13.39
C GLY A 665 -51.36 22.36 -14.79
N ASP A 666 -50.61 21.31 -15.14
CA ASP A 666 -50.80 20.52 -16.35
C ASP A 666 -51.86 19.44 -16.10
N ALA A 667 -52.93 19.46 -16.91
CA ALA A 667 -54.05 18.54 -16.78
C ALA A 667 -53.66 17.06 -16.98
N THR A 668 -52.53 16.79 -17.64
CA THR A 668 -52.05 15.44 -17.93
C THR A 668 -51.13 14.86 -16.85
N ARG A 669 -50.64 15.71 -15.93
CA ARG A 669 -49.74 15.32 -14.85
C ARG A 669 -50.49 15.30 -13.53
N HIS A 670 -50.59 14.11 -12.96
CA HIS A 670 -51.16 13.84 -11.65
C HIS A 670 -50.07 13.51 -10.64
N PHE A 671 -50.39 13.84 -9.40
CA PHE A 671 -49.60 13.54 -8.23
C PHE A 671 -50.53 13.00 -7.15
N GLY A 672 -50.05 12.15 -6.26
CA GLY A 672 -50.95 11.57 -5.28
C GLY A 672 -50.33 10.99 -4.04
N ILE A 673 -51.19 10.80 -3.03
CA ILE A 673 -50.93 9.97 -1.87
C ILE A 673 -51.77 8.71 -2.06
N VAL A 674 -51.12 7.60 -2.43
CA VAL A 674 -51.80 6.45 -3.02
C VAL A 674 -51.41 5.16 -2.31
N SER A 675 -52.42 4.41 -1.87
CA SER A 675 -52.27 3.07 -1.27
C SER A 675 -53.61 2.34 -1.21
N ARG A 676 -53.63 1.10 -0.74
CA ARG A 676 -54.89 0.38 -0.43
C ARG A 676 -55.48 0.76 0.92
N SER A 677 -54.67 1.33 1.81
CA SER A 677 -55.13 1.86 3.10
C SER A 677 -54.32 3.09 3.49
N ILE A 678 -55.00 4.16 3.91
CA ILE A 678 -54.35 5.40 4.32
C ILE A 678 -54.92 5.81 5.68
N GLY A 679 -54.06 5.89 6.69
CA GLY A 679 -54.47 6.15 8.07
C GLY A 679 -54.86 7.61 8.31
N ALA A 680 -53.94 8.54 8.12
CA ALA A 680 -54.20 9.97 8.31
C ALA A 680 -53.37 10.86 7.38
N VAL A 681 -54.01 11.89 6.82
CA VAL A 681 -53.35 12.95 6.07
C VAL A 681 -53.66 14.30 6.72
N LYS A 682 -52.63 15.11 6.99
CA LYS A 682 -52.77 16.48 7.50
C LYS A 682 -52.02 17.47 6.62
N VAL A 683 -52.67 18.57 6.26
CA VAL A 683 -52.09 19.68 5.50
C VAL A 683 -52.31 20.98 6.28
N ASN A 684 -51.23 21.72 6.57
CA ASN A 684 -51.25 22.95 7.36
C ASN A 684 -52.05 22.79 8.69
N GLY A 685 -51.80 21.68 9.39
CA GLY A 685 -52.47 21.33 10.65
C GLY A 685 -53.91 20.82 10.54
N LYS A 686 -54.54 20.88 9.36
CA LYS A 686 -55.92 20.41 9.13
C LYS A 686 -55.92 18.98 8.61
N ALA A 687 -56.82 18.15 9.14
CA ALA A 687 -57.04 16.81 8.61
C ALA A 687 -57.71 16.88 7.24
N VAL A 688 -57.22 16.09 6.29
CA VAL A 688 -57.83 15.90 4.97
C VAL A 688 -58.68 14.62 5.03
N PRO A 689 -59.94 14.64 4.59
CA PRO A 689 -60.77 13.43 4.53
C PRO A 689 -60.10 12.34 3.70
N ILE A 690 -60.15 11.10 4.18
CA ILE A 690 -59.69 9.92 3.43
C ILE A 690 -60.92 9.35 2.70
N PRO A 691 -60.86 9.13 1.37
CA PRO A 691 -61.97 8.56 0.62
C PRO A 691 -62.20 7.10 1.01
N ALA A 692 -63.40 6.59 0.72
CA ALA A 692 -63.64 5.15 0.73
C ALA A 692 -62.78 4.45 -0.35
N ALA A 693 -62.63 3.13 -0.23
CA ALA A 693 -61.93 2.32 -1.22
C ALA A 693 -62.52 2.51 -2.64
N GLY A 694 -61.64 2.68 -3.63
CA GLY A 694 -61.96 3.06 -5.01
C GLY A 694 -62.22 4.56 -5.24
N GLY A 695 -62.12 5.40 -4.20
CA GLY A 695 -62.44 6.82 -4.27
C GLY A 695 -61.22 7.76 -4.31
N PHE A 696 -61.50 9.01 -4.72
CA PHE A 696 -60.51 10.09 -4.78
C PHE A 696 -60.89 11.23 -3.83
N THR A 697 -59.91 11.91 -3.26
CA THR A 697 -60.11 13.17 -2.53
C THR A 697 -59.00 14.16 -2.89
N PRO A 698 -59.34 15.33 -3.46
CA PRO A 698 -58.35 16.36 -3.77
C PRO A 698 -57.57 16.84 -2.56
N VAL A 699 -56.26 17.00 -2.72
CA VAL A 699 -55.34 17.49 -1.69
C VAL A 699 -54.58 18.69 -2.21
N GLY A 700 -54.96 19.87 -1.72
CA GLY A 700 -54.24 21.11 -2.01
C GLY A 700 -55.07 22.11 -2.80
N ILE A 701 -54.36 23.05 -3.43
CA ILE A 701 -54.95 24.23 -4.11
C ILE A 701 -54.93 24.12 -5.63
N ALA A 702 -54.30 23.09 -6.19
CA ALA A 702 -54.15 22.88 -7.63
C ALA A 702 -54.88 21.60 -8.06
N PRO A 703 -55.41 21.53 -9.29
CA PRO A 703 -56.00 20.30 -9.83
C PRO A 703 -54.95 19.19 -9.95
N ASN A 704 -55.41 17.94 -9.93
CA ASN A 704 -54.62 16.71 -10.14
C ASN A 704 -53.59 16.41 -9.03
N VAL A 705 -53.91 16.76 -7.78
CA VAL A 705 -53.22 16.19 -6.62
C VAL A 705 -54.25 15.53 -5.71
N ASP A 706 -54.27 14.21 -5.67
CA ASP A 706 -55.37 13.46 -5.06
C ASP A 706 -54.87 12.40 -4.05
N ILE A 707 -55.63 12.20 -2.98
CA ILE A 707 -55.58 10.95 -2.21
C ILE A 707 -56.40 9.93 -2.99
N HIS A 708 -55.81 8.77 -3.25
CA HIS A 708 -56.48 7.65 -3.89
C HIS A 708 -56.30 6.40 -3.04
N VAL A 709 -57.43 5.83 -2.59
CA VAL A 709 -57.46 4.56 -1.85
C VAL A 709 -57.95 3.49 -2.81
N LEU A 710 -57.09 2.55 -3.19
CA LEU A 710 -57.46 1.47 -4.12
C LEU A 710 -58.31 0.41 -3.43
N ALA A 711 -59.14 -0.29 -4.21
CA ALA A 711 -59.98 -1.40 -3.76
C ALA A 711 -59.18 -2.67 -3.37
#